data_AF-A0A8C1GFE6-F1
#
_entry.id   AF-A0A8C1GFE6-F1
#
_cell.length_a   1.000
_cell.length_b   1.000
_cell.length_c   1.000
_cell.angle_alpha   90.00
_cell.angle_beta   90.00
_cell.angle_gamma   90.00
#
_symmetry.space_group_name_H-M   'P 1'
#
loop_
_entity.id
_entity.type
_entity.pdbx_description
1 polymer ?
#
loop_
_entity_poly.entity_id
_entity_poly.type
_entity_poly.pdbx_seq_one_letter_code
_entity_poly.pdbx_strand_id
1 'polypeptide(L)'
;MNNRWMLLVSFSLRGFLFASIVLHTAYGDVSYSVPEEMKRGSVIGNIAKDLGLDVNRLSFRKARIDIEGNRKRYCDINLNTGELIVAERIDREGLCGKKALCVIKQELVLENPLESHRINVNVQDVNDNTPIFKKDIIKFEISESAVKGARFLLEEAHDADIGTNSVQTYNLGQNKYFELAVAAKTTGKMYGELVLNKELDREQQQEVTLILTAVDGGTPPRSGTVVIHVTVLDANDNAPVFSQAVYKVSLPENSPLDTVVVTVSATDADEGQNGEVTYEFGHISERDMTFFSIDSINGRITLIGSLDYEDESSFELPIQATDGLGMVSHATVVIEISDINDNSPIIVIKSLNSPIPENALPGTEVGIINVQDRDSENNGQVRCSIQQNVPFKLVPSIKNYYSLVTTGELDRELLSDYNITIIATDEGSPPLSSTKNIHLTVADVNDNPPVFQEKSYRAHVQENNKPGSSICSVSATDPDWRQNGTVVYSLLSSDLNSATVSSFLSINGDTGVIHAVRSFDYEHFKSFKVLVLARDNGSPPLSSNVTVSVFITDENDNSPQILYPSPEGNSFMTEMVPKVAQARSLVSKVIAVDADSGQNAWLSYHIIKATDPGLFTIGVHSGEIRTQRDISESDSMKQNLIVSVRDNGQPSLSATCALYLLISDNLAEVPELKDMSRDENSSKLTFHLIIALVSVSTFFLTFIIIIVAVRFCRRRKPRLLFDGAVAIPSAYLPPNYAEVEGAGTLRSTYNYDAYLTTGSRTSDFKFVRSYNEGTLTADLTLKKTQSADDLNDFAEGIEYVSQQKPPSADWRFTQNQRPGPSGAAATPEVAMGTGPWPNPPTEAEQLQALMAAANEVSEATNTLGPGTMGLSTRYSPQFTLQHVPDYRQNVYIPGSTATLTSNQQQPQQALPPPQAAIAAAAAQPEPPKAAQTPASKKKSTKKDKK
;
A
#
# COMPACT_ATOMS: atom_id res chain seq x y z
N MET A 1 -77.74 13.42 -85.32
CA MET A 1 -77.11 13.60 -86.66
C MET A 1 -76.98 12.23 -87.31
N ASN A 2 -77.10 12.15 -88.64
CA ASN A 2 -76.64 11.11 -89.59
C ASN A 2 -76.26 9.70 -89.03
N ASN A 3 -77.00 8.62 -89.33
CA ASN A 3 -77.20 7.90 -90.61
C ASN A 3 -76.26 6.69 -90.82
N ARG A 4 -76.83 5.47 -90.83
CA ARG A 4 -76.49 4.33 -91.72
C ARG A 4 -77.63 3.30 -91.66
N TRP A 5 -78.43 3.16 -92.72
CA TRP A 5 -78.31 2.13 -93.79
C TRP A 5 -78.38 0.69 -93.24
N MET A 6 -79.46 -0.12 -93.35
CA MET A 6 -80.51 -0.39 -94.37
C MET A 6 -80.11 -1.46 -95.42
N LEU A 7 -80.78 -2.64 -95.37
CA LEU A 7 -80.89 -3.79 -96.31
C LEU A 7 -81.51 -4.97 -95.49
N LEU A 8 -82.38 -5.91 -95.91
CA LEU A 8 -82.99 -6.37 -97.19
C LEU A 8 -84.51 -6.68 -96.99
N VAL A 9 -85.43 -6.35 -97.90
CA VAL A 9 -85.98 -7.20 -99.01
C VAL A 9 -86.48 -8.58 -98.53
N SER A 10 -87.77 -8.82 -98.21
CA SER A 10 -89.04 -8.84 -98.99
C SER A 10 -89.33 -10.13 -99.81
N PHE A 11 -90.17 -11.02 -99.27
CA PHE A 11 -90.94 -12.11 -99.93
C PHE A 11 -92.16 -12.39 -99.01
N SER A 12 -93.37 -12.77 -99.45
CA SER A 12 -94.00 -12.76 -100.77
C SER A 12 -95.53 -12.73 -100.59
N LEU A 13 -96.25 -12.10 -101.53
CA LEU A 13 -97.71 -11.95 -101.49
C LEU A 13 -98.41 -12.94 -102.43
N ARG A 14 -98.97 -14.05 -101.90
CA ARG A 14 -100.20 -14.73 -102.41
C ARG A 14 -100.48 -16.07 -101.72
N GLY A 15 -101.67 -16.20 -101.15
CA GLY A 15 -102.30 -17.48 -100.82
C GLY A 15 -103.73 -17.21 -100.31
N PHE A 16 -104.73 -17.83 -100.94
CA PHE A 16 -106.15 -17.96 -100.51
C PHE A 16 -106.79 -16.71 -99.86
N LEU A 17 -107.71 -15.97 -100.47
CA LEU A 17 -108.78 -16.40 -101.40
C LEU A 17 -109.63 -17.58 -100.87
N PHE A 18 -109.81 -17.63 -99.55
CA PHE A 18 -110.81 -18.48 -98.87
C PHE A 18 -111.31 -17.85 -97.54
N ALA A 19 -111.38 -16.52 -97.50
CA ALA A 19 -111.52 -15.73 -96.27
C ALA A 19 -112.79 -14.85 -96.24
N SER A 20 -113.96 -15.48 -96.36
CA SER A 20 -115.26 -14.83 -96.16
C SER A 20 -116.31 -15.87 -95.75
N ILE A 21 -117.13 -15.55 -94.74
CA ILE A 21 -118.14 -16.43 -94.12
C ILE A 21 -117.55 -17.55 -93.22
N VAL A 22 -116.90 -17.15 -92.13
CA VAL A 22 -117.14 -17.77 -90.80
C VAL A 22 -117.10 -16.66 -89.74
N LEU A 23 -118.23 -16.31 -89.12
CA LEU A 23 -118.21 -15.63 -87.82
C LEU A 23 -118.13 -16.71 -86.74
N HIS A 24 -116.94 -16.92 -86.18
CA HIS A 24 -116.80 -17.71 -84.96
C HIS A 24 -117.08 -16.83 -83.74
N THR A 25 -118.13 -17.15 -82.99
CA THR A 25 -118.33 -16.68 -81.62
C THR A 25 -117.30 -17.34 -80.70
N ALA A 26 -116.27 -16.61 -80.31
CA ALA A 26 -115.34 -17.06 -79.28
C ALA A 26 -115.96 -16.86 -77.89
N TYR A 27 -116.17 -17.94 -77.15
CA TYR A 27 -116.42 -17.88 -75.71
C TYR A 27 -115.08 -17.68 -75.00
N GLY A 28 -114.95 -16.59 -74.24
CA GLY A 28 -113.77 -16.32 -73.41
C GLY A 28 -114.02 -16.65 -71.93
N ASP A 29 -113.00 -17.13 -71.24
CA ASP A 29 -112.98 -17.17 -69.77
C ASP A 29 -113.02 -15.74 -69.23
N VAL A 30 -113.85 -15.49 -68.21
CA VAL A 30 -113.90 -14.17 -67.55
C VAL A 30 -112.76 -14.07 -66.54
N SER A 31 -112.09 -12.92 -66.49
CA SER A 31 -111.08 -12.64 -65.48
C SER A 31 -111.35 -11.30 -64.79
N TYR A 32 -111.24 -11.32 -63.46
CA TYR A 32 -111.27 -10.12 -62.62
C TYR A 32 -109.94 -10.02 -61.91
N SER A 33 -109.49 -8.80 -61.64
CA SER A 33 -108.41 -8.59 -60.67
C SER A 33 -108.96 -7.84 -59.47
N VAL A 34 -108.62 -8.32 -58.28
CA VAL A 34 -109.04 -7.77 -56.99
C VAL A 34 -107.81 -7.55 -56.14
N PRO A 35 -107.73 -6.49 -55.33
CA PRO A 35 -106.84 -6.54 -54.16
C PRO A 35 -107.30 -7.67 -53.24
N GLU A 36 -106.38 -8.19 -52.45
CA GLU A 36 -106.74 -8.92 -51.23
C GLU A 36 -107.35 -8.01 -50.15
N GLU A 37 -107.66 -8.56 -48.97
CA GLU A 37 -108.22 -7.80 -47.84
C GLU A 37 -109.53 -7.04 -48.09
N MET A 38 -110.19 -7.30 -49.21
CA MET A 38 -111.51 -6.79 -49.49
C MET A 38 -112.51 -7.24 -48.43
N LYS A 39 -113.28 -6.28 -47.90
CA LYS A 39 -114.32 -6.53 -46.91
C LYS A 39 -115.37 -7.49 -47.47
N ARG A 40 -115.85 -8.42 -46.64
CA ARG A 40 -116.94 -9.35 -46.99
C ARG A 40 -118.15 -8.59 -47.54
N GLY A 41 -118.66 -9.03 -48.69
CA GLY A 41 -119.74 -8.37 -49.43
C GLY A 41 -119.29 -7.31 -50.45
N SER A 42 -117.98 -7.02 -50.57
CA SER A 42 -117.47 -6.12 -51.61
C SER A 42 -117.72 -6.69 -53.01
N VAL A 43 -118.09 -5.83 -53.96
CA VAL A 43 -118.29 -6.20 -55.37
C VAL A 43 -116.94 -6.34 -56.08
N ILE A 44 -116.78 -7.43 -56.81
CA ILE A 44 -115.62 -7.76 -57.65
C ILE A 44 -115.85 -7.29 -59.10
N GLY A 45 -117.07 -7.48 -59.62
CA GLY A 45 -117.46 -7.12 -60.98
C GLY A 45 -118.88 -7.60 -61.31
N ASN A 46 -119.50 -7.09 -62.38
CA ASN A 46 -120.86 -7.48 -62.76
C ASN A 46 -120.84 -8.62 -63.78
N ILE A 47 -120.63 -9.84 -63.27
CA ILE A 47 -120.50 -11.05 -64.09
C ILE A 47 -121.72 -11.34 -64.98
N ALA A 48 -122.92 -10.92 -64.60
CA ALA A 48 -124.07 -11.03 -65.49
C ALA A 48 -123.94 -10.13 -66.71
N LYS A 49 -123.64 -8.84 -66.52
CA LYS A 49 -123.40 -7.88 -67.61
C LYS A 49 -122.23 -8.33 -68.50
N ASP A 50 -121.13 -8.76 -67.89
CA ASP A 50 -119.89 -9.06 -68.61
C ASP A 50 -119.96 -10.39 -69.38
N LEU A 51 -120.89 -11.30 -69.01
CA LEU A 51 -121.27 -12.49 -69.80
C LEU A 51 -122.51 -12.29 -70.70
N GLY A 52 -123.16 -11.12 -70.68
CA GLY A 52 -124.39 -10.86 -71.44
C GLY A 52 -125.65 -11.57 -70.91
N LEU A 53 -125.64 -11.99 -69.64
CA LEU A 53 -126.74 -12.69 -68.97
C LEU A 53 -127.82 -11.71 -68.45
N ASP A 54 -129.09 -12.01 -68.75
CA ASP A 54 -130.25 -11.28 -68.21
C ASP A 54 -130.39 -11.53 -66.70
N VAL A 55 -130.17 -10.48 -65.90
CA VAL A 55 -130.21 -10.54 -64.42
C VAL A 55 -131.53 -11.13 -63.91
N ASN A 56 -132.65 -10.83 -64.57
CA ASN A 56 -133.98 -11.34 -64.19
C ASN A 56 -134.11 -12.87 -64.34
N ARG A 57 -133.18 -13.53 -65.04
CA ARG A 57 -133.16 -14.98 -65.25
C ARG A 57 -132.17 -15.73 -64.36
N LEU A 58 -131.25 -15.04 -63.68
CA LEU A 58 -130.21 -15.69 -62.86
C LEU A 58 -130.81 -16.55 -61.74
N SER A 59 -131.82 -16.03 -61.05
CA SER A 59 -132.55 -16.73 -60.00
C SER A 59 -133.35 -17.93 -60.55
N PHE A 60 -134.07 -17.75 -61.66
CA PHE A 60 -134.82 -18.81 -62.34
C PHE A 60 -133.90 -19.94 -62.85
N ARG A 61 -132.71 -19.59 -63.34
CA ARG A 61 -131.67 -20.52 -63.80
C ARG A 61 -130.76 -21.04 -62.68
N LYS A 62 -131.08 -20.77 -61.41
CA LYS A 62 -130.28 -21.17 -60.23
C LYS A 62 -128.77 -20.90 -60.36
N ALA A 63 -128.43 -19.74 -60.93
CA ALA A 63 -127.04 -19.33 -61.12
C ALA A 63 -126.27 -19.43 -59.80
N ARG A 64 -125.10 -20.07 -59.81
CA ARG A 64 -124.26 -20.23 -58.60
C ARG A 64 -122.79 -20.27 -58.95
N ILE A 65 -121.97 -19.78 -58.02
CA ILE A 65 -120.54 -20.09 -58.03
C ILE A 65 -120.36 -21.50 -57.48
N ASP A 66 -119.95 -22.42 -58.35
CA ASP A 66 -119.62 -23.80 -58.04
C ASP A 66 -118.11 -23.96 -57.83
N ILE A 67 -117.71 -24.92 -57.00
CA ILE A 67 -116.34 -25.05 -56.49
C ILE A 67 -115.89 -26.51 -56.55
N GLU A 68 -114.78 -26.75 -57.25
CA GLU A 68 -114.15 -28.07 -57.32
C GLU A 68 -113.55 -28.45 -55.95
N GLY A 69 -114.25 -29.34 -55.25
CA GLY A 69 -113.81 -29.97 -54.01
C GLY A 69 -114.03 -29.15 -52.73
N ASN A 70 -113.45 -29.60 -51.63
CA ASN A 70 -113.64 -29.02 -50.29
C ASN A 70 -112.82 -27.72 -50.07
N ARG A 71 -112.82 -26.81 -51.06
CA ARG A 71 -112.12 -25.52 -51.02
C ARG A 71 -113.04 -24.44 -50.45
N LYS A 72 -112.46 -23.48 -49.72
CA LYS A 72 -113.18 -22.32 -49.18
C LYS A 72 -113.85 -21.49 -50.29
N ARG A 73 -115.01 -20.91 -49.96
CA ARG A 73 -115.82 -20.10 -50.87
C ARG A 73 -115.43 -18.63 -50.77
N TYR A 74 -114.46 -18.23 -51.59
CA TYR A 74 -113.95 -16.86 -51.61
C TYR A 74 -114.87 -15.87 -52.34
N CYS A 75 -115.65 -16.34 -53.34
CA CYS A 75 -116.62 -15.51 -54.04
C CYS A 75 -118.02 -16.14 -54.07
N ASP A 76 -119.05 -15.29 -54.21
CA ASP A 76 -120.44 -15.68 -54.45
C ASP A 76 -121.07 -14.73 -55.48
N ILE A 77 -122.27 -15.03 -55.98
CA ILE A 77 -123.00 -14.20 -56.94
C ILE A 77 -124.29 -13.63 -56.34
N ASN A 78 -124.44 -12.31 -56.37
CA ASN A 78 -125.66 -11.62 -55.99
C ASN A 78 -126.71 -11.77 -57.11
N LEU A 79 -127.65 -12.69 -56.91
CA LEU A 79 -128.69 -13.03 -57.90
C LEU A 79 -129.62 -11.87 -58.29
N ASN A 80 -129.68 -10.81 -57.48
CA ASN A 80 -130.56 -9.65 -57.72
C ASN A 80 -129.89 -8.56 -58.58
N THR A 81 -128.55 -8.53 -58.64
CA THR A 81 -127.78 -7.50 -59.37
C THR A 81 -126.86 -8.07 -60.44
N GLY A 82 -126.58 -9.37 -60.41
CA GLY A 82 -125.63 -10.02 -61.31
C GLY A 82 -124.17 -9.82 -60.94
N GLU A 83 -123.89 -9.37 -59.72
CA GLU A 83 -122.55 -9.04 -59.25
C GLU A 83 -121.85 -10.22 -58.58
N LEU A 84 -120.58 -10.43 -58.93
CA LEU A 84 -119.68 -11.30 -58.17
C LEU A 84 -119.22 -10.53 -56.92
N ILE A 85 -119.34 -11.13 -55.74
CA ILE A 85 -119.04 -10.52 -54.44
C ILE A 85 -118.07 -11.37 -53.62
N VAL A 86 -117.30 -10.73 -52.74
CA VAL A 86 -116.36 -11.38 -51.80
C VAL A 86 -117.13 -12.07 -50.67
N ALA A 87 -116.98 -13.38 -50.52
CA ALA A 87 -117.74 -14.21 -49.59
C ALA A 87 -116.98 -14.56 -48.28
N GLU A 88 -115.65 -14.65 -48.33
CA GLU A 88 -114.72 -14.76 -47.19
C GLU A 88 -113.51 -13.83 -47.41
N ARG A 89 -112.74 -13.52 -46.35
CA ARG A 89 -111.46 -12.79 -46.46
C ARG A 89 -110.56 -13.52 -47.47
N ILE A 90 -110.08 -12.80 -48.48
CA ILE A 90 -109.05 -13.28 -49.40
C ILE A 90 -107.72 -12.81 -48.82
N ASP A 91 -106.85 -13.77 -48.53
CA ASP A 91 -105.57 -13.67 -47.82
C ASP A 91 -104.56 -14.40 -48.73
N ARG A 92 -103.69 -13.64 -49.40
CA ARG A 92 -102.86 -14.12 -50.51
C ARG A 92 -101.63 -14.86 -49.99
N GLU A 93 -101.12 -14.50 -48.83
CA GLU A 93 -99.97 -15.11 -48.17
C GLU A 93 -100.33 -16.54 -47.76
N GLY A 94 -101.49 -16.73 -47.14
CA GLY A 94 -102.02 -18.04 -46.77
C GLY A 94 -102.45 -18.90 -47.97
N LEU A 95 -102.93 -18.30 -49.05
CA LEU A 95 -103.36 -19.02 -50.27
C LEU A 95 -102.20 -19.41 -51.20
N CYS A 96 -101.29 -18.47 -51.43
CA CYS A 96 -100.31 -18.51 -52.51
C CYS A 96 -98.88 -18.35 -52.01
N GLY A 97 -98.67 -17.72 -50.85
CA GLY A 97 -97.34 -17.40 -50.32
C GLY A 97 -96.53 -16.62 -51.35
N LYS A 98 -95.27 -17.01 -51.53
CA LYS A 98 -94.32 -16.31 -52.43
C LYS A 98 -94.47 -16.67 -53.93
N LYS A 99 -95.66 -17.06 -54.37
CA LYS A 99 -95.97 -17.29 -55.80
C LYS A 99 -96.32 -15.96 -56.47
N ALA A 100 -95.59 -15.63 -57.53
CA ALA A 100 -95.75 -14.37 -58.28
C ALA A 100 -97.10 -14.20 -59.01
N LEU A 101 -97.95 -15.23 -59.06
CA LEU A 101 -99.32 -15.16 -59.58
C LEU A 101 -100.25 -15.93 -58.64
N CYS A 102 -101.30 -15.26 -58.16
CA CYS A 102 -102.30 -15.84 -57.27
C CYS A 102 -103.69 -15.78 -57.92
N VAL A 103 -104.13 -16.89 -58.53
CA VAL A 103 -105.39 -16.95 -59.28
C VAL A 103 -106.34 -17.96 -58.65
N ILE A 104 -107.44 -17.46 -58.09
CA ILE A 104 -108.55 -18.27 -57.58
C ILE A 104 -109.46 -18.62 -58.77
N LYS A 105 -109.55 -19.91 -59.10
CA LYS A 105 -110.39 -20.43 -60.18
C LYS A 105 -111.73 -20.92 -59.64
N GLN A 106 -112.82 -20.43 -60.23
CA GLN A 106 -114.20 -20.74 -59.87
C GLN A 106 -115.04 -20.88 -61.15
N GLU A 107 -116.16 -21.60 -61.12
CA GLU A 107 -117.07 -21.71 -62.27
C GLU A 107 -118.48 -21.18 -61.91
N LEU A 108 -119.05 -20.32 -62.76
CA LEU A 108 -120.46 -19.92 -62.68
C LEU A 108 -121.30 -20.93 -63.44
N VAL A 109 -122.10 -21.71 -62.73
CA VAL A 109 -123.02 -22.71 -63.30
C VAL A 109 -124.44 -22.14 -63.35
N LEU A 110 -125.08 -22.23 -64.51
CA LEU A 110 -126.49 -21.93 -64.74
C LEU A 110 -127.22 -23.18 -65.24
N GLU A 111 -128.47 -23.38 -64.79
CA GLU A 111 -129.34 -24.48 -65.21
C GLU A 111 -130.38 -24.03 -66.25
N ASN A 112 -130.93 -25.00 -66.99
CA ASN A 112 -132.02 -24.85 -67.97
C ASN A 112 -131.84 -23.70 -69.01
N PRO A 113 -130.97 -23.86 -70.03
CA PRO A 113 -130.06 -24.99 -70.30
C PRO A 113 -128.86 -25.02 -69.34
N LEU A 114 -128.12 -26.12 -69.31
CA LEU A 114 -126.89 -26.21 -68.51
C LEU A 114 -125.75 -25.45 -69.19
N GLU A 115 -125.23 -24.42 -68.53
CA GLU A 115 -124.09 -23.60 -68.99
C GLU A 115 -123.09 -23.46 -67.83
N SER A 116 -121.79 -23.51 -68.12
CA SER A 116 -120.71 -23.18 -67.17
C SER A 116 -119.80 -22.12 -67.77
N HIS A 117 -119.46 -21.10 -66.99
CA HIS A 117 -118.50 -20.06 -67.35
C HIS A 117 -117.37 -19.99 -66.33
N ARG A 118 -116.12 -20.05 -66.80
CA ARG A 118 -114.94 -19.96 -65.94
C ARG A 118 -114.66 -18.53 -65.51
N ILE A 119 -114.34 -18.40 -64.23
CA ILE A 119 -113.93 -17.16 -63.57
C ILE A 119 -112.52 -17.36 -63.04
N ASN A 120 -111.59 -16.55 -63.52
CA ASN A 120 -110.24 -16.44 -62.98
C ASN A 120 -110.14 -15.14 -62.17
N VAL A 121 -110.17 -15.23 -60.83
CA VAL A 121 -110.00 -14.07 -59.95
C VAL A 121 -108.52 -13.96 -59.59
N ASN A 122 -107.85 -12.97 -60.17
CA ASN A 122 -106.43 -12.66 -59.94
C ASN A 122 -106.28 -11.73 -58.73
N VAL A 123 -105.75 -12.28 -57.64
CA VAL A 123 -105.52 -11.57 -56.38
C VAL A 123 -104.24 -10.74 -56.49
N GLN A 124 -104.38 -9.43 -56.30
CA GLN A 124 -103.29 -8.46 -56.23
C GLN A 124 -102.81 -8.33 -54.80
N ASP A 125 -101.48 -8.33 -54.66
CA ASP A 125 -100.75 -8.15 -53.41
C ASP A 125 -100.99 -6.74 -52.82
N VAL A 126 -101.25 -6.68 -51.51
CA VAL A 126 -101.42 -5.44 -50.73
C VAL A 126 -100.35 -5.40 -49.64
N ASN A 127 -99.80 -4.22 -49.33
CA ASN A 127 -98.75 -4.03 -48.31
C ASN A 127 -99.30 -4.18 -46.86
N ASP A 128 -99.80 -5.37 -46.55
CA ASP A 128 -100.52 -5.80 -45.35
C ASP A 128 -99.56 -6.36 -44.28
N ASN A 129 -98.39 -6.84 -44.69
CA ASN A 129 -97.32 -7.27 -43.78
C ASN A 129 -96.25 -6.17 -43.58
N THR A 130 -95.12 -6.52 -42.96
CA THR A 130 -94.00 -5.62 -42.68
C THR A 130 -92.69 -6.40 -42.66
N PRO A 131 -91.54 -5.78 -42.97
CA PRO A 131 -90.24 -6.42 -42.83
C PRO A 131 -89.96 -6.83 -41.38
N ILE A 132 -89.70 -8.11 -41.11
CA ILE A 132 -89.41 -8.65 -39.78
C ILE A 132 -88.07 -9.39 -39.79
N PHE A 133 -87.18 -9.04 -38.86
CA PHE A 133 -85.93 -9.78 -38.64
C PHE A 133 -86.17 -11.04 -37.79
N LYS A 134 -85.37 -12.09 -38.01
CA LYS A 134 -85.49 -13.38 -37.31
C LYS A 134 -85.07 -13.32 -35.83
N LYS A 135 -84.33 -12.29 -35.44
CA LYS A 135 -83.78 -12.04 -34.10
C LYS A 135 -83.99 -10.58 -33.75
N ASP A 136 -84.21 -10.28 -32.47
CA ASP A 136 -84.31 -8.90 -31.96
C ASP A 136 -82.94 -8.20 -31.87
N ILE A 137 -81.87 -8.99 -31.75
CA ILE A 137 -80.47 -8.54 -31.71
C ILE A 137 -79.60 -9.41 -32.63
N ILE A 138 -78.82 -8.77 -33.49
CA ILE A 138 -77.69 -9.39 -34.22
C ILE A 138 -76.42 -9.09 -33.41
N LYS A 139 -75.70 -10.13 -32.98
CA LYS A 139 -74.40 -9.98 -32.32
C LYS A 139 -73.27 -10.24 -33.32
N PHE A 140 -72.21 -9.43 -33.24
CA PHE A 140 -70.92 -9.70 -33.86
C PHE A 140 -69.81 -9.54 -32.81
N GLU A 141 -68.81 -10.39 -32.93
CA GLU A 141 -67.55 -10.33 -32.20
C GLU A 141 -66.48 -9.99 -33.26
N ILE A 142 -65.84 -8.82 -33.17
CA ILE A 142 -64.94 -8.29 -34.21
C ILE A 142 -63.68 -7.80 -33.53
N SER A 143 -62.52 -8.38 -33.84
CA SER A 143 -61.25 -7.87 -33.32
C SER A 143 -60.89 -6.51 -33.91
N GLU A 144 -60.23 -5.65 -33.13
CA GLU A 144 -59.79 -4.35 -33.63
C GLU A 144 -58.75 -4.42 -34.73
N SER A 145 -57.94 -5.48 -34.73
CA SER A 145 -57.06 -5.88 -35.83
C SER A 145 -57.80 -6.15 -37.16
N ALA A 146 -59.13 -6.09 -37.21
CA ALA A 146 -59.92 -6.22 -38.42
C ALA A 146 -59.61 -5.08 -39.40
N VAL A 147 -58.95 -5.43 -40.51
CA VAL A 147 -58.57 -4.49 -41.56
C VAL A 147 -59.76 -3.71 -42.14
N LYS A 148 -59.55 -2.41 -42.39
CA LYS A 148 -60.49 -1.56 -43.13
C LYS A 148 -60.94 -2.23 -44.43
N GLY A 149 -62.24 -2.30 -44.64
CA GLY A 149 -62.88 -3.02 -45.75
C GLY A 149 -63.35 -4.43 -45.41
N ALA A 150 -63.12 -4.94 -44.19
CA ALA A 150 -63.73 -6.19 -43.70
C ALA A 150 -65.27 -6.15 -43.79
N ARG A 151 -65.89 -7.27 -44.15
CA ARG A 151 -67.31 -7.35 -44.55
C ARG A 151 -68.03 -8.48 -43.78
N PHE A 152 -69.07 -8.14 -43.04
CA PHE A 152 -69.80 -9.05 -42.15
C PHE A 152 -71.24 -9.22 -42.66
N LEU A 153 -71.65 -10.46 -42.93
CA LEU A 153 -72.95 -10.76 -43.53
C LEU A 153 -74.11 -10.54 -42.54
N LEU A 154 -75.10 -9.75 -42.92
CA LEU A 154 -76.30 -9.50 -42.11
C LEU A 154 -77.41 -10.51 -42.44
N GLU A 155 -78.24 -10.85 -41.45
CA GLU A 155 -79.43 -11.68 -41.67
C GLU A 155 -80.50 -10.89 -42.46
N GLU A 156 -81.08 -11.52 -43.49
CA GLU A 156 -82.17 -10.94 -44.27
C GLU A 156 -83.41 -10.72 -43.40
N ALA A 157 -84.00 -9.52 -43.45
CA ALA A 157 -85.38 -9.33 -43.00
C ALA A 157 -86.33 -10.10 -43.92
N HIS A 158 -87.35 -10.71 -43.32
CA HIS A 158 -88.40 -11.40 -44.04
C HIS A 158 -89.62 -10.50 -44.14
N ASP A 159 -90.07 -10.24 -45.37
CA ASP A 159 -91.46 -9.81 -45.59
C ASP A 159 -92.28 -10.99 -46.09
N ALA A 160 -93.59 -11.00 -45.87
CA ALA A 160 -94.51 -12.00 -46.43
C ALA A 160 -94.86 -11.64 -47.88
N ASP A 161 -95.06 -10.34 -48.14
CA ASP A 161 -95.56 -9.72 -49.36
C ASP A 161 -94.58 -9.90 -50.55
N ILE A 162 -95.03 -9.61 -51.79
CA ILE A 162 -94.26 -9.85 -53.02
C ILE A 162 -94.12 -8.61 -53.91
N GLY A 163 -93.13 -8.66 -54.82
CA GLY A 163 -92.86 -7.56 -55.75
C GLY A 163 -92.40 -6.31 -55.01
N THR A 164 -93.02 -5.16 -55.29
CA THR A 164 -92.67 -3.87 -54.67
C THR A 164 -92.92 -3.83 -53.16
N ASN A 165 -93.90 -4.59 -52.67
CA ASN A 165 -94.28 -4.62 -51.25
C ASN A 165 -93.36 -5.52 -50.42
N SER A 166 -92.48 -6.30 -51.05
CA SER A 166 -91.38 -6.98 -50.33
C SER A 166 -90.21 -6.02 -50.03
N VAL A 167 -89.33 -6.37 -49.09
CA VAL A 167 -88.16 -5.56 -48.67
C VAL A 167 -87.35 -5.04 -49.88
N GLN A 168 -87.32 -3.72 -50.09
CA GLN A 168 -86.58 -3.08 -51.18
C GLN A 168 -85.22 -2.54 -50.75
N THR A 169 -85.08 -2.10 -49.49
CA THR A 169 -83.83 -1.51 -49.01
C THR A 169 -83.55 -1.83 -47.53
N TYR A 170 -82.28 -1.74 -47.17
CA TYR A 170 -81.81 -1.73 -45.79
C TYR A 170 -81.06 -0.42 -45.55
N ASN A 171 -81.33 0.22 -44.41
CA ASN A 171 -80.68 1.47 -43.97
C ASN A 171 -80.02 1.23 -42.61
N LEU A 172 -78.76 1.64 -42.45
CA LEU A 172 -78.02 1.57 -41.18
C LEU A 172 -78.03 2.93 -40.49
N GLY A 173 -78.15 2.94 -39.16
CA GLY A 173 -78.01 4.14 -38.34
C GLY A 173 -76.63 4.79 -38.51
N GLN A 174 -76.62 6.13 -38.55
CA GLN A 174 -75.40 6.91 -38.72
C GLN A 174 -74.42 6.64 -37.57
N ASN A 175 -73.19 6.22 -37.91
CA ASN A 175 -72.13 5.88 -36.96
C ASN A 175 -70.75 6.20 -37.58
N LYS A 176 -69.66 5.96 -36.85
CA LYS A 176 -68.29 6.32 -37.27
C LYS A 176 -67.48 5.18 -37.90
N TYR A 177 -67.85 3.92 -37.67
CA TYR A 177 -66.98 2.77 -37.90
C TYR A 177 -67.45 1.89 -39.07
N PHE A 178 -68.77 1.73 -39.24
CA PHE A 178 -69.37 0.79 -40.17
C PHE A 178 -70.29 1.47 -41.20
N GLU A 179 -70.17 1.05 -42.44
CA GLU A 179 -71.09 1.37 -43.54
C GLU A 179 -71.90 0.13 -43.93
N LEU A 180 -72.97 0.32 -44.70
CA LEU A 180 -73.84 -0.75 -45.16
C LEU A 180 -73.75 -0.90 -46.67
N ALA A 181 -73.23 -2.03 -47.13
CA ALA A 181 -73.32 -2.43 -48.53
C ALA A 181 -74.56 -3.29 -48.73
N VAL A 182 -75.52 -2.82 -49.52
CA VAL A 182 -76.72 -3.60 -49.91
C VAL A 182 -76.51 -4.15 -51.31
N ALA A 183 -76.79 -5.44 -51.50
CA ALA A 183 -76.66 -6.12 -52.78
C ALA A 183 -77.89 -7.00 -53.08
N ALA A 184 -78.22 -7.12 -54.37
CA ALA A 184 -79.27 -8.02 -54.84
C ALA A 184 -78.69 -9.39 -55.20
N LYS A 185 -79.25 -10.46 -54.65
CA LYS A 185 -78.97 -11.84 -55.09
C LYS A 185 -79.59 -12.07 -56.48
N THR A 186 -79.08 -13.06 -57.21
CA THR A 186 -79.63 -13.50 -58.52
C THR A 186 -81.10 -13.93 -58.47
N THR A 187 -81.64 -14.16 -57.27
CA THR A 187 -83.06 -14.47 -56.99
C THR A 187 -83.95 -13.24 -56.77
N GLY A 188 -83.41 -12.02 -56.90
CA GLY A 188 -84.12 -10.76 -56.65
C GLY A 188 -84.22 -10.35 -55.17
N LYS A 189 -83.71 -11.17 -54.24
CA LYS A 189 -83.65 -10.83 -52.81
C LYS A 189 -82.51 -9.84 -52.51
N MET A 190 -82.80 -8.76 -51.80
CA MET A 190 -81.78 -7.91 -51.19
C MET A 190 -81.14 -8.58 -49.96
N TYR A 191 -79.85 -8.35 -49.75
CA TYR A 191 -79.15 -8.67 -48.51
C TYR A 191 -78.16 -7.54 -48.16
N GLY A 192 -77.83 -7.42 -46.87
CA GLY A 192 -76.87 -6.45 -46.37
C GLY A 192 -75.54 -7.08 -45.95
N GLU A 193 -74.47 -6.34 -46.14
CA GLU A 193 -73.14 -6.62 -45.60
C GLU A 193 -72.69 -5.37 -44.83
N LEU A 194 -72.38 -5.53 -43.55
CA LEU A 194 -71.79 -4.48 -42.71
C LEU A 194 -70.31 -4.38 -43.08
N VAL A 195 -69.84 -3.20 -43.48
CA VAL A 195 -68.46 -2.98 -43.95
C VAL A 195 -67.72 -2.04 -43.02
N LEU A 196 -66.56 -2.45 -42.51
CA LEU A 196 -65.74 -1.61 -41.64
C LEU A 196 -65.02 -0.52 -42.45
N ASN A 197 -65.32 0.76 -42.19
CA ASN A 197 -64.71 1.92 -42.86
C ASN A 197 -63.70 2.68 -41.97
N LYS A 198 -63.70 2.50 -40.66
CA LYS A 198 -62.61 2.97 -39.76
C LYS A 198 -62.12 1.81 -38.93
N GLU A 199 -60.82 1.72 -38.66
CA GLU A 199 -60.30 0.83 -37.61
C GLU A 199 -61.06 1.04 -36.28
N LEU A 200 -61.31 -0.08 -35.60
CA LEU A 200 -61.77 -0.13 -34.21
C LEU A 200 -60.56 0.10 -33.28
N ASP A 201 -60.85 0.25 -31.99
CA ASP A 201 -59.92 0.67 -30.93
C ASP A 201 -60.70 0.37 -29.63
N ARG A 202 -60.34 -0.71 -28.93
CA ARG A 202 -61.09 -1.31 -27.82
C ARG A 202 -60.89 -0.49 -26.55
N GLU A 203 -59.69 0.05 -26.35
CA GLU A 203 -59.28 0.95 -25.26
C GLU A 203 -60.10 2.24 -25.31
N GLN A 204 -60.44 2.72 -26.52
CA GLN A 204 -61.37 3.82 -26.73
C GLN A 204 -62.84 3.40 -26.66
N GLN A 205 -63.23 2.26 -27.23
CA GLN A 205 -64.64 1.82 -27.26
C GLN A 205 -64.83 0.29 -27.43
N GLN A 206 -64.92 -0.41 -26.29
CA GLN A 206 -65.18 -1.87 -26.20
C GLN A 206 -66.49 -2.37 -26.86
N GLU A 207 -67.55 -1.55 -26.91
CA GLU A 207 -68.85 -1.94 -27.50
C GLU A 207 -69.40 -0.89 -28.49
N VAL A 208 -69.85 -1.33 -29.67
CA VAL A 208 -70.52 -0.50 -30.67
C VAL A 208 -71.93 -1.02 -30.94
N THR A 209 -72.94 -0.19 -30.66
CA THR A 209 -74.35 -0.49 -30.96
C THR A 209 -74.84 0.30 -32.17
N LEU A 210 -75.51 -0.39 -33.10
CA LEU A 210 -76.05 0.16 -34.34
C LEU A 210 -77.51 -0.27 -34.50
N ILE A 211 -78.29 0.47 -35.29
CA ILE A 211 -79.67 0.11 -35.64
C ILE A 211 -79.74 -0.15 -37.14
N LEU A 212 -80.21 -1.33 -37.54
CA LEU A 212 -80.47 -1.70 -38.93
C LEU A 212 -81.98 -1.67 -39.18
N THR A 213 -82.39 -0.94 -40.21
CA THR A 213 -83.80 -0.78 -40.60
C THR A 213 -84.01 -1.43 -41.97
N ALA A 214 -84.91 -2.40 -42.07
CA ALA A 214 -85.42 -2.91 -43.34
C ALA A 214 -86.68 -2.13 -43.73
N VAL A 215 -86.82 -1.77 -45.02
CA VAL A 215 -87.98 -1.01 -45.53
C VAL A 215 -88.51 -1.67 -46.79
N ASP A 216 -89.84 -1.81 -46.88
CA ASP A 216 -90.54 -2.23 -48.10
C ASP A 216 -90.57 -1.11 -49.16
N GLY A 217 -91.18 -1.38 -50.32
CA GLY A 217 -91.48 -0.40 -51.37
C GLY A 217 -92.97 -0.13 -51.54
N GLY A 218 -93.77 -0.42 -50.52
CA GLY A 218 -95.21 -0.22 -50.51
C GLY A 218 -95.62 1.25 -50.37
N THR A 219 -96.94 1.50 -50.46
CA THR A 219 -97.52 2.84 -50.24
C THR A 219 -98.75 2.77 -49.34
N PRO A 220 -98.68 3.19 -48.06
CA PRO A 220 -97.50 3.72 -47.37
C PRO A 220 -96.39 2.66 -47.17
N PRO A 221 -95.12 3.07 -47.14
CA PRO A 221 -94.02 2.16 -46.86
C PRO A 221 -93.98 1.80 -45.37
N ARG A 222 -93.56 0.57 -45.05
CA ARG A 222 -93.47 0.03 -43.69
C ARG A 222 -92.06 -0.54 -43.47
N SER A 223 -91.70 -0.71 -42.20
CA SER A 223 -90.31 -0.97 -41.83
C SER A 223 -90.17 -1.75 -40.53
N GLY A 224 -89.19 -2.64 -40.47
CA GLY A 224 -88.74 -3.30 -39.25
C GLY A 224 -87.33 -2.88 -38.87
N THR A 225 -87.02 -2.92 -37.57
CA THR A 225 -85.71 -2.55 -37.03
C THR A 225 -85.12 -3.68 -36.19
N VAL A 226 -83.81 -3.87 -36.28
CA VAL A 226 -83.03 -4.77 -35.42
C VAL A 226 -81.81 -4.05 -34.87
N VAL A 227 -81.42 -4.36 -33.63
CA VAL A 227 -80.17 -3.83 -33.05
C VAL A 227 -79.02 -4.73 -33.48
N ILE A 228 -77.96 -4.14 -34.04
CA ILE A 228 -76.66 -4.80 -34.17
C ILE A 228 -75.82 -4.38 -32.95
N HIS A 229 -75.28 -5.34 -32.25
CA HIS A 229 -74.38 -5.13 -31.11
C HIS A 229 -73.04 -5.79 -31.43
N VAL A 230 -72.01 -4.97 -31.58
CA VAL A 230 -70.64 -5.39 -31.84
C VAL A 230 -69.85 -5.28 -30.54
N THR A 231 -69.31 -6.39 -30.07
CA THR A 231 -68.26 -6.40 -29.05
C THR A 231 -66.92 -6.39 -29.76
N VAL A 232 -66.06 -5.42 -29.44
CA VAL A 232 -64.69 -5.38 -29.95
C VAL A 232 -63.88 -6.43 -29.22
N LEU A 233 -63.18 -7.30 -29.96
CA LEU A 233 -62.28 -8.29 -29.37
C LEU A 233 -60.86 -7.74 -29.31
N ASP A 234 -60.31 -7.78 -28.11
CA ASP A 234 -58.92 -7.47 -27.77
C ASP A 234 -57.92 -8.09 -28.75
N ALA A 235 -56.95 -7.30 -29.19
CA ALA A 235 -55.76 -7.75 -29.89
C ALA A 235 -54.52 -7.14 -29.23
N ASN A 236 -53.45 -7.92 -29.15
CA ASN A 236 -52.21 -7.54 -28.49
C ASN A 236 -51.46 -6.49 -29.35
N ASP A 237 -51.82 -5.22 -29.22
CA ASP A 237 -51.31 -4.10 -30.04
C ASP A 237 -50.74 -2.93 -29.22
N ASN A 238 -51.01 -2.88 -27.91
CA ASN A 238 -50.24 -2.09 -26.96
C ASN A 238 -49.11 -2.94 -26.36
N ALA A 239 -47.96 -2.32 -26.10
CA ALA A 239 -46.80 -2.98 -25.48
C ALA A 239 -46.54 -2.39 -24.08
N PRO A 240 -45.95 -3.14 -23.13
CA PRO A 240 -45.90 -2.71 -21.74
C PRO A 240 -45.12 -1.41 -21.56
N VAL A 241 -45.70 -0.38 -20.92
CA VAL A 241 -45.03 0.92 -20.74
C VAL A 241 -44.50 1.07 -19.32
N PHE A 242 -43.17 1.14 -19.17
CA PHE A 242 -42.51 1.42 -17.88
C PHE A 242 -42.87 2.82 -17.34
N SER A 243 -43.10 2.92 -16.03
CA SER A 243 -43.40 4.19 -15.34
C SER A 243 -42.28 5.24 -15.43
N GLN A 244 -41.03 4.78 -15.61
CA GLN A 244 -39.83 5.59 -15.80
C GLN A 244 -38.91 4.88 -16.80
N ALA A 245 -38.28 5.62 -17.71
CA ALA A 245 -37.30 5.07 -18.65
C ALA A 245 -35.94 4.75 -17.98
N VAL A 246 -35.59 5.51 -16.92
CA VAL A 246 -34.42 5.27 -16.08
C VAL A 246 -34.82 5.40 -14.62
N TYR A 247 -34.56 4.36 -13.83
CA TYR A 247 -34.69 4.38 -12.38
C TYR A 247 -33.29 4.62 -11.78
N LYS A 248 -33.16 5.62 -10.90
CA LYS A 248 -31.93 5.87 -10.14
C LYS A 248 -32.13 5.55 -8.67
N VAL A 249 -31.17 4.84 -8.08
CA VAL A 249 -31.18 4.43 -6.67
C VAL A 249 -29.75 4.41 -6.15
N SER A 250 -29.56 4.74 -4.87
CA SER A 250 -28.29 4.57 -4.18
C SER A 250 -28.42 3.52 -3.07
N LEU A 251 -27.37 2.71 -2.91
CA LEU A 251 -27.38 1.50 -2.09
C LEU A 251 -26.03 1.37 -1.35
N PRO A 252 -25.99 1.29 -0.01
CA PRO A 252 -24.77 1.00 0.73
C PRO A 252 -24.21 -0.37 0.38
N GLU A 253 -22.89 -0.48 0.24
CA GLU A 253 -22.26 -1.76 -0.11
C GLU A 253 -22.50 -2.85 0.95
N ASN A 254 -22.50 -2.46 2.23
CA ASN A 254 -22.76 -3.32 3.37
C ASN A 254 -24.25 -3.72 3.53
N SER A 255 -25.08 -3.46 2.52
CA SER A 255 -26.48 -3.87 2.49
C SER A 255 -26.59 -5.40 2.62
N PRO A 256 -27.45 -5.92 3.52
CA PRO A 256 -27.61 -7.35 3.69
C PRO A 256 -28.28 -7.98 2.47
N LEU A 257 -28.06 -9.29 2.28
CA LEU A 257 -28.76 -10.08 1.27
C LEU A 257 -30.29 -10.04 1.48
N ASP A 258 -31.04 -10.26 0.40
CA ASP A 258 -32.49 -10.06 0.28
C ASP A 258 -32.96 -8.59 0.44
N THR A 259 -32.04 -7.62 0.50
CA THR A 259 -32.40 -6.17 0.46
C THR A 259 -33.09 -5.83 -0.85
N VAL A 260 -34.24 -5.15 -0.76
CA VAL A 260 -34.97 -4.63 -1.91
C VAL A 260 -34.28 -3.37 -2.40
N VAL A 261 -33.73 -3.41 -3.61
CA VAL A 261 -33.01 -2.28 -4.21
C VAL A 261 -34.01 -1.30 -4.81
N VAL A 262 -34.86 -1.77 -5.72
CA VAL A 262 -35.94 -0.98 -6.33
C VAL A 262 -37.08 -1.91 -6.75
N THR A 263 -38.30 -1.38 -6.86
CA THR A 263 -39.41 -2.05 -7.53
C THR A 263 -39.71 -1.30 -8.82
N VAL A 264 -39.54 -1.97 -9.95
CA VAL A 264 -39.86 -1.43 -11.28
C VAL A 264 -41.28 -1.81 -11.66
N SER A 265 -41.93 -0.98 -12.47
CA SER A 265 -43.31 -1.21 -12.88
C SER A 265 -43.52 -0.73 -14.30
N ALA A 266 -44.13 -1.59 -15.10
CA ALA A 266 -44.72 -1.29 -16.39
C ALA A 266 -46.22 -1.58 -16.35
N THR A 267 -46.97 -0.88 -17.19
CA THR A 267 -48.42 -1.04 -17.36
C THR A 267 -48.73 -1.25 -18.83
N ASP A 268 -49.49 -2.28 -19.13
CA ASP A 268 -50.10 -2.48 -20.43
C ASP A 268 -51.56 -1.96 -20.45
N ALA A 269 -52.16 -1.83 -21.63
CA ALA A 269 -53.54 -1.40 -21.84
C ALA A 269 -54.48 -2.56 -22.21
N ASP A 270 -53.94 -3.65 -22.75
CA ASP A 270 -54.71 -4.76 -23.35
C ASP A 270 -55.35 -5.67 -22.28
N GLU A 271 -56.29 -6.55 -22.67
CA GLU A 271 -57.09 -7.32 -21.71
C GLU A 271 -56.53 -8.72 -21.41
N GLY A 272 -56.67 -9.13 -20.14
CA GLY A 272 -56.43 -10.49 -19.70
C GLY A 272 -54.95 -10.88 -19.78
N GLN A 273 -54.60 -11.76 -20.71
CA GLN A 273 -53.21 -12.22 -20.89
C GLN A 273 -52.38 -11.25 -21.73
N ASN A 274 -53.01 -10.50 -22.63
CA ASN A 274 -52.33 -9.47 -23.41
C ASN A 274 -51.85 -8.35 -22.45
N GLY A 275 -52.69 -8.00 -21.46
CA GLY A 275 -52.30 -7.10 -20.37
C GLY A 275 -51.42 -7.68 -19.25
N GLU A 276 -51.01 -8.97 -19.32
CA GLU A 276 -50.27 -9.64 -18.23
C GLU A 276 -48.74 -9.43 -18.38
N VAL A 277 -48.23 -8.36 -17.76
CA VAL A 277 -46.81 -7.99 -17.82
C VAL A 277 -45.93 -8.87 -16.93
N THR A 278 -44.87 -9.42 -17.51
CA THR A 278 -43.77 -10.10 -16.82
C THR A 278 -42.47 -9.31 -16.92
N TYR A 279 -41.57 -9.49 -15.95
CA TYR A 279 -40.29 -8.75 -15.87
C TYR A 279 -39.08 -9.68 -15.94
N GLU A 280 -38.06 -9.28 -16.69
CA GLU A 280 -36.75 -9.93 -16.70
C GLU A 280 -35.61 -8.89 -16.82
N PHE A 281 -34.38 -9.32 -16.53
CA PHE A 281 -33.23 -8.53 -16.93
C PHE A 281 -33.02 -8.67 -18.44
N GLY A 282 -32.59 -7.57 -19.08
CA GLY A 282 -32.09 -7.61 -20.45
C GLY A 282 -30.70 -8.23 -20.52
N HIS A 283 -29.90 -7.80 -21.49
CA HIS A 283 -28.53 -8.30 -21.66
C HIS A 283 -27.56 -7.72 -20.60
N ILE A 284 -27.60 -8.25 -19.39
CA ILE A 284 -26.60 -8.03 -18.32
C ILE A 284 -25.43 -9.04 -18.42
N SER A 285 -24.34 -8.81 -17.68
CA SER A 285 -23.21 -9.74 -17.66
C SER A 285 -23.42 -10.91 -16.68
N GLU A 286 -22.69 -12.00 -16.88
CA GLU A 286 -22.69 -13.15 -15.94
C GLU A 286 -22.21 -12.76 -14.53
N ARG A 287 -21.48 -11.63 -14.37
CA ARG A 287 -21.09 -11.07 -13.07
C ARG A 287 -22.31 -10.44 -12.37
N ASP A 288 -23.04 -9.57 -13.05
CA ASP A 288 -24.15 -8.79 -12.47
C ASP A 288 -25.29 -9.70 -12.00
N MET A 289 -25.50 -10.81 -12.71
CA MET A 289 -26.40 -11.91 -12.33
C MET A 289 -26.06 -12.59 -11.00
N THR A 290 -24.86 -12.38 -10.44
CA THR A 290 -24.50 -12.88 -9.09
C THR A 290 -24.80 -11.89 -7.97
N PHE A 291 -24.99 -10.61 -8.30
CA PHE A 291 -25.33 -9.56 -7.34
C PHE A 291 -26.83 -9.28 -7.25
N PHE A 292 -27.55 -9.32 -8.37
CA PHE A 292 -28.96 -8.90 -8.43
C PHE A 292 -29.90 -9.98 -8.98
N SER A 293 -31.10 -10.05 -8.42
CA SER A 293 -32.21 -10.88 -8.89
C SER A 293 -33.45 -10.02 -9.13
N ILE A 294 -34.35 -10.42 -10.02
CA ILE A 294 -35.63 -9.74 -10.29
C ILE A 294 -36.81 -10.72 -10.16
N ASP A 295 -37.82 -10.31 -9.41
CA ASP A 295 -39.11 -11.01 -9.34
C ASP A 295 -39.93 -10.73 -10.60
N SER A 296 -40.17 -11.77 -11.40
CA SER A 296 -40.80 -11.63 -12.72
C SER A 296 -42.28 -11.29 -12.69
N ILE A 297 -42.94 -11.29 -11.52
CA ILE A 297 -44.37 -10.98 -11.37
C ILE A 297 -44.57 -9.58 -10.79
N ASN A 298 -43.75 -9.17 -9.82
CA ASN A 298 -43.90 -7.87 -9.14
C ASN A 298 -42.77 -6.85 -9.40
N GLY A 299 -41.82 -7.14 -10.30
CA GLY A 299 -40.78 -6.20 -10.73
C GLY A 299 -39.81 -5.79 -9.63
N ARG A 300 -39.74 -6.54 -8.53
CA ARG A 300 -38.86 -6.25 -7.40
C ARG A 300 -37.46 -6.75 -7.69
N ILE A 301 -36.49 -5.83 -7.66
CA ILE A 301 -35.06 -6.16 -7.74
C ILE A 301 -34.51 -6.31 -6.32
N THR A 302 -33.87 -7.44 -6.04
CA THR A 302 -33.29 -7.78 -4.73
C THR A 302 -31.81 -8.11 -4.83
N LEU A 303 -31.05 -7.71 -3.81
CA LEU A 303 -29.63 -8.01 -3.66
C LEU A 303 -29.44 -9.47 -3.21
N ILE A 304 -28.66 -10.25 -3.96
CA ILE A 304 -28.35 -11.67 -3.70
C ILE A 304 -26.85 -11.97 -3.53
N GLY A 305 -25.98 -11.02 -3.87
CA GLY A 305 -24.53 -11.05 -3.59
C GLY A 305 -24.09 -9.92 -2.67
N SER A 306 -22.90 -10.04 -2.08
CA SER A 306 -22.25 -8.94 -1.34
C SER A 306 -21.66 -7.92 -2.30
N LEU A 307 -21.83 -6.63 -2.04
CA LEU A 307 -21.22 -5.55 -2.81
C LEU A 307 -19.88 -5.12 -2.21
N ASP A 308 -19.07 -4.45 -3.03
CA ASP A 308 -17.71 -3.96 -2.74
C ASP A 308 -17.52 -2.69 -3.60
N TYR A 309 -17.48 -1.51 -2.97
CA TYR A 309 -17.38 -0.22 -3.65
C TYR A 309 -16.01 -0.06 -4.33
N GLU A 310 -14.96 -0.63 -3.75
CA GLU A 310 -13.60 -0.63 -4.29
C GLU A 310 -13.40 -1.52 -5.53
N ASP A 311 -14.28 -2.48 -5.83
CA ASP A 311 -14.32 -3.19 -7.12
C ASP A 311 -15.29 -2.51 -8.11
N GLU A 312 -16.55 -2.22 -7.71
CA GLU A 312 -17.58 -1.76 -8.66
C GLU A 312 -18.63 -0.79 -8.05
N SER A 313 -18.24 0.50 -7.97
CA SER A 313 -19.07 1.60 -7.43
C SER A 313 -20.41 1.91 -8.13
N SER A 314 -20.72 1.32 -9.30
CA SER A 314 -22.01 1.56 -9.98
C SER A 314 -22.41 0.46 -10.96
N PHE A 315 -23.70 0.10 -10.98
CA PHE A 315 -24.26 -0.89 -11.91
C PHE A 315 -25.34 -0.27 -12.82
N GLU A 316 -25.29 -0.54 -14.12
CA GLU A 316 -26.35 -0.21 -15.08
C GLU A 316 -27.07 -1.49 -15.54
N LEU A 317 -28.23 -1.78 -14.97
CA LEU A 317 -29.04 -2.96 -15.26
C LEU A 317 -30.13 -2.63 -16.29
N PRO A 318 -29.98 -2.97 -17.59
CA PRO A 318 -31.11 -3.01 -18.51
C PRO A 318 -32.16 -4.01 -18.02
N ILE A 319 -33.41 -3.56 -17.98
CA ILE A 319 -34.58 -4.35 -17.62
C ILE A 319 -35.53 -4.41 -18.81
N GLN A 320 -36.27 -5.51 -18.90
CA GLN A 320 -37.27 -5.75 -19.93
C GLN A 320 -38.61 -6.07 -19.26
N ALA A 321 -39.68 -5.50 -19.83
CA ALA A 321 -41.04 -5.91 -19.56
C ALA A 321 -41.58 -6.59 -20.81
N THR A 322 -42.23 -7.74 -20.65
CA THR A 322 -42.77 -8.57 -21.73
C THR A 322 -44.23 -8.89 -21.42
N ASP A 323 -45.13 -8.66 -22.38
CA ASP A 323 -46.54 -9.05 -22.25
C ASP A 323 -46.74 -10.59 -22.37
N GLY A 324 -47.99 -11.05 -22.31
CA GLY A 324 -48.32 -12.47 -22.39
C GLY A 324 -48.14 -13.13 -23.77
N LEU A 325 -47.91 -12.38 -24.86
CA LEU A 325 -47.77 -12.89 -26.23
C LEU A 325 -46.45 -12.52 -26.93
N GLY A 326 -45.59 -11.71 -26.31
CA GLY A 326 -44.21 -11.45 -26.68
C GLY A 326 -43.88 -10.05 -27.20
N MET A 327 -44.69 -9.00 -26.99
CA MET A 327 -44.18 -7.63 -27.18
C MET A 327 -43.42 -7.15 -25.95
N VAL A 328 -42.39 -6.35 -26.20
CA VAL A 328 -41.37 -6.00 -25.22
C VAL A 328 -41.13 -4.50 -25.14
N SER A 329 -40.81 -4.04 -23.94
CA SER A 329 -40.21 -2.71 -23.73
C SER A 329 -39.01 -2.78 -22.80
N HIS A 330 -38.23 -1.71 -22.76
CA HIS A 330 -37.00 -1.63 -22.01
C HIS A 330 -36.93 -0.36 -21.17
N ALA A 331 -36.27 -0.48 -20.02
CA ALA A 331 -35.83 0.63 -19.18
C ALA A 331 -34.44 0.29 -18.59
N THR A 332 -33.85 1.21 -17.85
CA THR A 332 -32.55 0.99 -17.18
C THR A 332 -32.65 1.29 -15.70
N VAL A 333 -32.07 0.46 -14.86
CA VAL A 333 -31.85 0.75 -13.43
C VAL A 333 -30.38 1.09 -13.24
N VAL A 334 -30.11 2.31 -12.78
CA VAL A 334 -28.76 2.76 -12.42
C VAL A 334 -28.66 2.74 -10.89
N ILE A 335 -27.79 1.87 -10.38
CA ILE A 335 -27.53 1.67 -8.96
C ILE A 335 -26.18 2.32 -8.64
N GLU A 336 -26.20 3.38 -7.84
CA GLU A 336 -25.02 4.12 -7.40
C GLU A 336 -24.63 3.64 -5.99
N ILE A 337 -23.56 2.85 -5.88
CA ILE A 337 -23.13 2.28 -4.60
C ILE A 337 -22.58 3.41 -3.71
N SER A 338 -22.92 3.39 -2.43
CA SER A 338 -22.38 4.36 -1.45
C SER A 338 -21.37 3.70 -0.52
N ASP A 339 -20.12 4.16 -0.65
CA ASP A 339 -18.96 3.96 0.23
C ASP A 339 -19.33 4.01 1.72
N ILE A 340 -18.92 2.98 2.46
CA ILE A 340 -18.97 2.85 3.92
C ILE A 340 -17.55 2.57 4.43
N ASN A 341 -17.08 3.34 5.41
CA ASN A 341 -15.74 3.20 6.01
C ASN A 341 -15.47 1.78 6.57
N ASP A 342 -14.86 0.92 5.77
CA ASP A 342 -14.75 -0.54 5.93
C ASP A 342 -13.28 -1.00 5.84
N ASN A 343 -12.49 -0.40 4.94
CA ASN A 343 -11.04 -0.58 4.96
C ASN A 343 -10.43 0.26 6.09
N SER A 344 -9.12 0.11 6.32
CA SER A 344 -8.42 0.88 7.35
C SER A 344 -7.02 1.28 6.91
N PRO A 345 -6.47 2.41 7.39
CA PRO A 345 -5.29 3.02 6.78
C PRO A 345 -4.06 2.10 6.74
N ILE A 346 -3.53 1.76 5.57
CA ILE A 346 -2.39 0.85 5.43
C ILE A 346 -1.07 1.65 5.40
N ILE A 347 -0.26 1.52 6.47
CA ILE A 347 1.06 2.18 6.58
C ILE A 347 2.15 1.35 5.89
N VAL A 348 2.67 1.86 4.77
CA VAL A 348 3.74 1.25 3.97
C VAL A 348 5.02 2.09 4.04
N ILE A 349 6.08 1.50 4.58
CA ILE A 349 7.43 2.11 4.56
C ILE A 349 8.01 1.91 3.15
N LYS A 350 8.38 3.00 2.47
CA LYS A 350 8.94 2.97 1.10
C LYS A 350 10.46 3.06 1.10
N SER A 351 11.04 3.83 2.03
CA SER A 351 12.48 3.88 2.29
C SER A 351 12.74 4.07 3.78
N LEU A 352 13.90 3.60 4.25
CA LEU A 352 14.36 3.80 5.63
C LEU A 352 15.89 3.81 5.67
N ASN A 353 16.47 4.92 6.10
CA ASN A 353 17.89 5.12 6.29
C ASN A 353 18.22 4.78 7.76
N SER A 354 18.65 3.55 8.00
CA SER A 354 19.17 3.11 9.31
C SER A 354 20.45 2.30 9.09
N PRO A 355 21.52 2.52 9.87
CA PRO A 355 21.61 3.45 10.99
C PRO A 355 21.72 4.93 10.56
N ILE A 356 21.37 5.85 11.48
CA ILE A 356 21.41 7.31 11.31
C ILE A 356 22.62 7.85 12.09
N PRO A 357 23.58 8.58 11.50
CA PRO A 357 24.68 9.16 12.27
C PRO A 357 24.16 10.18 13.27
N GLU A 358 24.71 10.21 14.49
CA GLU A 358 24.18 11.08 15.54
C GLU A 358 24.36 12.58 15.26
N ASN A 359 25.42 12.94 14.55
CA ASN A 359 25.65 14.28 14.02
C ASN A 359 24.68 14.71 12.90
N ALA A 360 23.62 13.93 12.62
CA ALA A 360 22.56 14.29 11.68
C ALA A 360 21.78 15.52 12.17
N LEU A 361 21.92 16.62 11.44
CA LEU A 361 21.27 17.89 11.77
C LEU A 361 19.73 17.75 11.86
N PRO A 362 19.06 18.51 12.75
CA PRO A 362 17.60 18.58 12.82
C PRO A 362 16.97 18.90 11.46
N GLY A 363 16.03 18.06 11.02
CA GLY A 363 15.39 18.13 9.70
C GLY A 363 15.97 17.19 8.65
N THR A 364 16.98 16.38 8.97
CA THR A 364 17.50 15.31 8.10
C THR A 364 16.41 14.26 7.83
N GLU A 365 16.24 13.84 6.57
CA GLU A 365 15.28 12.79 6.20
C GLU A 365 15.81 11.39 6.50
N VAL A 366 15.01 10.66 7.28
CA VAL A 366 15.29 9.32 7.80
C VAL A 366 14.54 8.24 7.02
N GLY A 367 13.41 8.56 6.39
CA GLY A 367 12.68 7.61 5.57
C GLY A 367 11.37 8.14 5.04
N ILE A 368 10.86 7.50 3.99
CA ILE A 368 9.61 7.88 3.32
C ILE A 368 8.54 6.84 3.65
N ILE A 369 7.44 7.31 4.22
CA ILE A 369 6.26 6.52 4.58
C ILE A 369 5.11 6.92 3.66
N ASN A 370 4.34 5.95 3.20
CA ASN A 370 3.16 6.13 2.36
C ASN A 370 1.99 5.44 3.04
N VAL A 371 0.90 6.16 3.29
CA VAL A 371 -0.28 5.65 3.99
C VAL A 371 -1.46 5.67 3.04
N GLN A 372 -1.99 4.50 2.74
CA GLN A 372 -3.04 4.32 1.75
C GLN A 372 -4.27 3.74 2.43
N ASP A 373 -5.40 4.42 2.30
CA ASP A 373 -6.67 3.74 2.39
C ASP A 373 -7.14 3.27 1.02
N ARG A 374 -8.20 2.45 1.02
CA ARG A 374 -8.90 2.06 -0.21
C ARG A 374 -10.23 2.82 -0.39
N ASP A 375 -10.93 3.08 0.72
CA ASP A 375 -12.14 3.90 0.79
C ASP A 375 -11.96 5.27 0.11
N SER A 376 -13.06 5.94 -0.19
CA SER A 376 -13.09 7.21 -0.93
C SER A 376 -13.55 8.41 -0.07
N GLU A 377 -13.60 9.58 -0.71
CA GLU A 377 -13.95 10.89 -0.12
C GLU A 377 -13.36 11.18 1.28
N ASN A 378 -14.17 11.05 2.35
CA ASN A 378 -13.77 11.35 3.72
C ASN A 378 -13.28 10.11 4.49
N ASN A 379 -13.73 8.93 4.07
CA ASN A 379 -13.32 7.64 4.59
C ASN A 379 -11.86 7.38 4.15
N GLY A 380 -11.54 7.63 2.88
CA GLY A 380 -10.18 7.58 2.33
C GLY A 380 -9.19 8.67 2.79
N GLN A 381 -9.57 9.59 3.68
CA GLN A 381 -8.72 10.71 4.11
C GLN A 381 -7.94 10.40 5.40
N VAL A 382 -6.65 10.08 5.24
CA VAL A 382 -5.81 9.57 6.34
C VAL A 382 -4.97 10.66 7.03
N ARG A 383 -5.15 10.80 8.35
CA ARG A 383 -4.28 11.56 9.25
C ARG A 383 -3.22 10.65 9.87
N CYS A 384 -1.95 11.05 9.74
CA CYS A 384 -0.84 10.31 10.33
C CYS A 384 -0.23 11.08 11.50
N SER A 385 0.11 10.34 12.55
CA SER A 385 0.72 10.84 13.78
C SER A 385 1.85 9.92 14.24
N ILE A 386 2.69 10.46 15.12
CA ILE A 386 3.86 9.80 15.69
C ILE A 386 3.79 9.91 17.22
N GLN A 387 4.33 8.91 17.91
CA GLN A 387 4.39 8.91 19.38
C GLN A 387 5.04 10.19 19.94
N GLN A 388 4.44 10.77 20.98
CA GLN A 388 5.01 11.92 21.70
C GLN A 388 6.25 11.48 22.50
N ASN A 389 7.24 12.38 22.61
CA ASN A 389 8.56 12.17 23.25
C ASN A 389 9.58 11.33 22.44
N VAL A 390 9.60 11.43 21.10
CA VAL A 390 10.74 10.98 20.27
C VAL A 390 11.33 12.17 19.48
N PRO A 391 12.64 12.21 19.16
CA PRO A 391 13.30 13.31 18.45
C PRO A 391 13.06 13.27 16.92
N PHE A 392 11.84 12.89 16.51
CA PHE A 392 11.43 12.73 15.12
C PHE A 392 10.02 13.28 14.89
N LYS A 393 9.72 13.69 13.65
CA LYS A 393 8.37 14.09 13.21
C LYS A 393 8.07 13.54 11.82
N LEU A 394 6.78 13.39 11.54
CA LEU A 394 6.27 13.19 10.18
C LEU A 394 6.01 14.57 9.55
N VAL A 395 6.53 14.80 8.35
CA VAL A 395 6.22 15.98 7.53
C VAL A 395 5.49 15.50 6.27
N PRO A 396 4.25 15.96 6.00
CA PRO A 396 3.58 15.62 4.74
C PRO A 396 4.33 16.24 3.56
N SER A 397 4.56 15.45 2.51
CA SER A 397 5.41 15.84 1.37
C SER A 397 4.60 15.94 0.07
N ILE A 398 3.90 14.87 -0.30
CA ILE A 398 2.90 14.82 -1.39
C ILE A 398 1.67 14.04 -0.90
N LYS A 399 0.57 13.99 -1.67
CA LYS A 399 -0.67 13.29 -1.25
C LYS A 399 -0.34 11.88 -0.74
N ASN A 400 -0.74 11.59 0.50
CA ASN A 400 -0.56 10.31 1.19
C ASN A 400 0.91 9.88 1.50
N TYR A 401 1.90 10.74 1.25
CA TYR A 401 3.31 10.49 1.58
C TYR A 401 3.83 11.45 2.67
N TYR A 402 4.57 10.87 3.62
CA TYR A 402 5.13 11.53 4.78
C TYR A 402 6.64 11.23 4.89
N SER A 403 7.45 12.28 4.95
CA SER A 403 8.87 12.19 5.27
C SER A 403 9.04 12.13 6.79
N LEU A 404 9.69 11.07 7.30
CA LEU A 404 10.17 11.00 8.67
C LEU A 404 11.47 11.80 8.77
N VAL A 405 11.51 12.83 9.60
CA VAL A 405 12.69 13.68 9.77
C VAL A 405 13.05 13.88 11.24
N THR A 406 14.34 14.10 11.54
CA THR A 406 14.82 14.46 12.89
C THR A 406 14.25 15.80 13.35
N THR A 407 14.10 16.00 14.67
CA THR A 407 13.65 17.26 15.27
C THR A 407 14.59 17.83 16.32
N GLY A 408 15.40 16.99 16.96
CA GLY A 408 16.50 17.38 17.82
C GLY A 408 17.82 16.79 17.31
N GLU A 409 18.89 17.11 18.02
CA GLU A 409 20.17 16.42 17.90
C GLU A 409 20.02 14.98 18.44
N LEU A 410 20.83 14.06 17.93
CA LEU A 410 20.90 12.67 18.39
C LEU A 410 22.21 12.45 19.15
N ASP A 411 22.21 11.46 20.04
CA ASP A 411 23.27 11.15 21.01
C ASP A 411 23.20 9.65 21.29
N ARG A 412 24.19 8.87 20.85
CA ARG A 412 24.20 7.39 20.92
C ARG A 412 24.63 6.91 22.30
N GLU A 413 25.45 7.67 23.01
CA GLU A 413 25.90 7.40 24.38
C GLU A 413 24.72 7.48 25.36
N LEU A 414 23.76 8.36 25.07
CA LEU A 414 22.48 8.47 25.78
C LEU A 414 21.44 7.46 25.28
N LEU A 415 21.21 7.35 23.96
CA LEU A 415 20.20 6.46 23.35
C LEU A 415 20.60 5.97 21.95
N SER A 416 21.14 4.74 21.88
CA SER A 416 21.55 4.08 20.65
C SER A 416 20.42 3.61 19.71
N ASP A 417 19.20 3.42 20.23
CA ASP A 417 18.11 2.75 19.50
C ASP A 417 16.75 3.41 19.79
N TYR A 418 15.96 3.63 18.73
CA TYR A 418 14.62 4.24 18.80
C TYR A 418 13.56 3.31 18.21
N ASN A 419 12.57 2.94 19.01
CA ASN A 419 11.36 2.27 18.55
C ASN A 419 10.24 3.30 18.38
N ILE A 420 9.96 3.67 17.13
CA ILE A 420 8.96 4.68 16.77
C ILE A 420 7.64 3.99 16.42
N THR A 421 6.56 4.35 17.12
CA THR A 421 5.20 3.99 16.72
C THR A 421 4.61 5.12 15.86
N ILE A 422 4.22 4.78 14.63
CA ILE A 422 3.38 5.62 13.75
C ILE A 422 1.93 5.12 13.89
N ILE A 423 1.00 6.05 13.96
CA ILE A 423 -0.44 5.78 13.99
C ILE A 423 -1.10 6.52 12.83
N ALA A 424 -1.84 5.79 12.00
CA ALA A 424 -2.69 6.35 10.97
C ALA A 424 -4.16 6.18 11.38
N THR A 425 -4.99 7.16 11.06
CA THR A 425 -6.42 7.17 11.35
C THR A 425 -7.12 7.89 10.20
N ASP A 426 -8.23 7.35 9.71
CA ASP A 426 -9.04 8.02 8.70
C ASP A 426 -9.83 9.22 9.28
N GLU A 427 -10.69 9.83 8.45
CA GLU A 427 -11.73 10.78 8.89
C GLU A 427 -13.13 10.16 8.77
N GLY A 428 -13.22 8.83 8.92
CA GLY A 428 -14.43 8.03 8.90
C GLY A 428 -15.36 8.26 10.09
N SER A 429 -16.50 7.56 10.09
CA SER A 429 -17.49 7.64 11.17
C SER A 429 -18.27 6.32 11.32
N PRO A 430 -17.84 5.39 12.19
CA PRO A 430 -16.71 5.50 13.13
C PRO A 430 -15.35 5.48 12.41
N PRO A 431 -14.34 6.20 12.91
CA PRO A 431 -13.02 6.19 12.29
C PRO A 431 -12.24 4.92 12.63
N LEU A 432 -11.54 4.36 11.64
CA LEU A 432 -10.65 3.22 11.76
C LEU A 432 -9.19 3.68 11.79
N SER A 433 -8.30 2.81 12.28
CA SER A 433 -6.90 3.18 12.52
C SER A 433 -5.96 1.98 12.50
N SER A 434 -4.71 2.23 12.12
CA SER A 434 -3.64 1.24 12.14
C SER A 434 -2.37 1.80 12.78
N THR A 435 -1.49 0.88 13.19
CA THR A 435 -0.22 1.22 13.85
C THR A 435 0.94 0.49 13.18
N LYS A 436 2.08 1.18 13.07
CA LYS A 436 3.32 0.62 12.51
C LYS A 436 4.51 1.00 13.37
N ASN A 437 5.24 -0.01 13.83
CA ASN A 437 6.48 0.20 14.57
C ASN A 437 7.66 0.20 13.61
N ILE A 438 8.56 1.16 13.78
CA ILE A 438 9.83 1.29 13.07
C ILE A 438 10.95 1.21 14.11
N HIS A 439 11.92 0.32 13.89
CA HIS A 439 13.16 0.28 14.65
C HIS A 439 14.22 1.09 13.91
N LEU A 440 14.76 2.11 14.57
CA LEU A 440 15.88 2.92 14.09
C LEU A 440 17.07 2.73 15.02
N THR A 441 18.26 2.75 14.44
CA THR A 441 19.53 2.60 15.15
C THR A 441 20.40 3.82 14.87
N VAL A 442 21.11 4.31 15.88
CA VAL A 442 22.04 5.44 15.74
C VAL A 442 23.43 4.90 15.36
N ALA A 443 24.07 5.53 14.38
CA ALA A 443 25.44 5.25 13.99
C ALA A 443 26.39 6.18 14.76
N ASP A 444 27.40 5.53 15.34
CA ASP A 444 28.48 6.11 16.11
C ASP A 444 29.38 7.05 15.27
N VAL A 445 29.69 8.20 15.84
CA VAL A 445 30.57 9.25 15.31
C VAL A 445 31.62 9.57 16.36
N ASN A 446 32.90 9.64 15.96
CA ASN A 446 34.01 9.85 16.90
C ASN A 446 34.07 11.30 17.41
N ASP A 447 33.25 11.64 18.41
CA ASP A 447 33.12 12.99 18.96
C ASP A 447 33.59 13.14 20.41
N ASN A 448 33.71 12.04 21.17
CA ASN A 448 34.32 12.05 22.49
C ASN A 448 35.82 11.68 22.42
N PRO A 449 36.70 12.40 23.14
CA PRO A 449 38.09 12.01 23.29
C PRO A 449 38.29 11.03 24.46
N PRO A 450 39.30 10.12 24.42
CA PRO A 450 39.60 9.23 25.54
C PRO A 450 39.88 9.99 26.84
N VAL A 451 39.17 9.70 27.94
CA VAL A 451 39.30 10.43 29.21
C VAL A 451 40.05 9.60 30.26
N PHE A 452 41.19 10.10 30.75
CA PHE A 452 41.91 9.47 31.87
C PHE A 452 41.12 9.53 33.19
N GLN A 453 41.18 8.42 33.95
CA GLN A 453 40.52 8.31 35.26
C GLN A 453 41.07 9.31 36.30
N GLU A 454 42.37 9.62 36.22
CA GLU A 454 43.05 10.54 37.14
C GLU A 454 43.72 11.70 36.40
N LYS A 455 43.69 12.89 37.01
CA LYS A 455 44.26 14.12 36.42
C LYS A 455 45.80 14.13 36.41
N SER A 456 46.43 13.31 37.25
CA SER A 456 47.88 13.10 37.28
C SER A 456 48.22 11.85 38.07
N TYR A 457 49.03 10.95 37.51
CA TYR A 457 49.49 9.76 38.21
C TYR A 457 50.81 10.03 38.94
N ARG A 458 51.03 9.33 40.06
CA ARG A 458 52.28 9.34 40.83
C ARG A 458 52.73 7.90 41.03
N ALA A 459 53.99 7.61 40.69
CA ALA A 459 54.59 6.30 40.84
C ALA A 459 55.89 6.39 41.65
N HIS A 460 56.15 5.37 42.45
CA HIS A 460 57.38 5.23 43.23
C HIS A 460 58.11 3.97 42.76
N VAL A 461 59.40 4.09 42.52
CA VAL A 461 60.24 3.01 41.97
C VAL A 461 61.52 2.95 42.79
N GLN A 462 61.89 1.78 43.30
CA GLN A 462 63.23 1.58 43.87
C GLN A 462 64.27 1.81 42.77
N GLU A 463 65.41 2.40 43.12
CA GLU A 463 66.55 2.38 42.22
C GLU A 463 67.11 0.95 42.04
N ASN A 464 68.13 0.79 41.20
CA ASN A 464 68.72 -0.51 40.87
C ASN A 464 67.67 -1.55 40.34
N ASN A 465 66.49 -1.07 39.94
CA ASN A 465 65.38 -1.88 39.50
C ASN A 465 65.71 -2.66 38.22
N LYS A 466 65.17 -3.88 38.13
CA LYS A 466 65.39 -4.74 36.97
C LYS A 466 64.74 -4.13 35.72
N PRO A 467 65.46 -4.02 34.58
CA PRO A 467 64.84 -3.70 33.29
C PRO A 467 63.64 -4.62 33.00
N GLY A 468 62.56 -4.04 32.50
CA GLY A 468 61.25 -4.69 32.32
C GLY A 468 60.29 -4.59 33.52
N SER A 469 60.72 -4.09 34.68
CA SER A 469 59.85 -3.89 35.85
C SER A 469 58.69 -2.93 35.57
N SER A 470 57.48 -3.29 36.01
CA SER A 470 56.29 -2.43 35.92
C SER A 470 56.32 -1.35 37.00
N ILE A 471 56.10 -0.09 36.61
CA ILE A 471 56.16 1.10 37.47
C ILE A 471 54.77 1.50 37.97
N CYS A 472 53.82 1.60 37.05
CA CYS A 472 52.41 1.90 37.32
C CYS A 472 51.58 1.54 36.08
N SER A 473 50.26 1.63 36.20
CA SER A 473 49.35 1.61 35.05
C SER A 473 48.57 2.91 35.03
N VAL A 474 48.37 3.47 33.83
CA VAL A 474 47.34 4.48 33.59
C VAL A 474 46.11 3.82 32.99
N SER A 475 44.97 4.48 33.07
CA SER A 475 43.74 4.04 32.40
C SER A 475 42.93 5.24 31.96
N ALA A 476 42.48 5.19 30.71
CA ALA A 476 41.49 6.08 30.13
C ALA A 476 40.32 5.27 29.60
N THR A 477 39.15 5.90 29.57
CA THR A 477 37.90 5.35 29.07
C THR A 477 37.33 6.28 28.02
N ASP A 478 36.77 5.70 26.98
CA ASP A 478 36.15 6.39 25.87
C ASP A 478 34.73 5.82 25.71
N PRO A 479 33.68 6.65 25.56
CA PRO A 479 32.29 6.19 25.52
C PRO A 479 31.84 5.73 24.12
N ASP A 480 32.60 6.08 23.07
CA ASP A 480 32.26 5.84 21.67
C ASP A 480 32.34 4.34 21.32
N TRP A 481 31.81 3.93 20.16
CA TRP A 481 31.61 2.51 19.85
C TRP A 481 32.78 1.89 19.07
N ARG A 482 33.24 0.74 19.55
CA ARG A 482 34.25 -0.10 18.89
C ARG A 482 35.54 0.66 18.59
N GLN A 483 35.78 1.06 17.32
CA GLN A 483 37.08 1.61 16.89
C GLN A 483 37.30 3.02 17.46
N ASN A 484 36.22 3.79 17.58
CA ASN A 484 36.22 5.09 18.21
C ASN A 484 36.51 4.91 19.72
N GLY A 485 35.73 4.09 20.42
CA GLY A 485 36.02 3.72 21.82
C GLY A 485 37.29 2.89 22.10
N THR A 486 38.10 2.52 21.10
CA THR A 486 39.32 1.70 21.31
C THR A 486 40.51 2.59 21.64
N VAL A 487 40.71 2.82 22.93
CA VAL A 487 41.85 3.57 23.49
C VAL A 487 43.17 2.83 23.31
N VAL A 488 44.16 3.52 22.74
CA VAL A 488 45.56 3.11 22.63
C VAL A 488 46.46 4.10 23.36
N TYR A 489 47.37 3.59 24.18
CA TYR A 489 48.30 4.39 24.98
C TYR A 489 49.66 4.58 24.32
N SER A 490 50.26 5.76 24.45
CA SER A 490 51.62 6.05 23.97
C SER A 490 52.35 7.07 24.84
N LEU A 491 53.69 7.00 24.88
CA LEU A 491 54.53 7.98 25.57
C LEU A 491 54.89 9.12 24.61
N LEU A 492 54.60 10.37 24.99
CA LEU A 492 54.96 11.52 24.18
C LEU A 492 56.47 11.77 24.22
N SER A 493 57.06 11.88 23.03
CA SER A 493 58.49 12.17 22.85
C SER A 493 58.86 13.49 23.52
N SER A 494 59.61 13.37 24.60
CA SER A 494 60.18 14.47 25.37
C SER A 494 61.59 14.05 25.82
N ASP A 495 62.47 15.03 26.02
CA ASP A 495 63.87 14.77 26.36
C ASP A 495 64.10 14.94 27.86
N LEU A 496 64.54 13.86 28.49
CA LEU A 496 64.98 13.83 29.89
C LEU A 496 66.51 13.86 29.91
N ASN A 497 67.08 14.98 30.36
CA ASN A 497 68.54 15.20 30.44
C ASN A 497 69.31 14.80 29.17
N SER A 498 68.83 15.23 28.00
CA SER A 498 69.41 14.95 26.66
C SER A 498 69.22 13.51 26.12
N ALA A 499 68.34 12.71 26.73
CA ALA A 499 67.92 11.42 26.19
C ALA A 499 66.39 11.29 26.18
N THR A 500 65.82 10.72 25.12
CA THR A 500 64.37 10.63 24.93
C THR A 500 63.72 9.67 25.94
N VAL A 501 62.50 9.99 26.39
CA VAL A 501 61.69 9.16 27.33
C VAL A 501 61.65 7.67 26.97
N SER A 502 61.55 7.33 25.69
CA SER A 502 61.53 5.94 25.19
C SER A 502 62.77 5.10 25.54
N SER A 503 63.87 5.75 25.93
CA SER A 503 65.09 5.09 26.40
C SER A 503 65.09 4.81 27.91
N PHE A 504 64.12 5.35 28.66
CA PHE A 504 63.92 5.15 30.10
C PHE A 504 62.65 4.33 30.38
N LEU A 505 61.57 4.60 29.65
CA LEU A 505 60.24 4.01 29.83
C LEU A 505 59.68 3.46 28.52
N SER A 506 58.92 2.38 28.64
CA SER A 506 57.99 1.90 27.61
C SER A 506 56.59 1.82 28.21
N ILE A 507 55.57 1.84 27.35
CA ILE A 507 54.17 1.65 27.75
C ILE A 507 53.56 0.56 26.86
N ASN A 508 52.73 -0.30 27.45
CA ASN A 508 51.91 -1.23 26.70
C ASN A 508 50.73 -0.47 26.09
N GLY A 509 50.61 -0.50 24.76
CA GLY A 509 49.61 0.26 24.01
C GLY A 509 48.17 -0.15 24.29
N ASP A 510 47.92 -1.40 24.68
CA ASP A 510 46.58 -1.94 24.92
C ASP A 510 46.16 -1.86 26.41
N THR A 511 47.13 -1.96 27.33
CA THR A 511 46.86 -2.09 28.78
C THR A 511 47.22 -0.86 29.61
N GLY A 512 47.95 0.12 29.07
CA GLY A 512 48.36 1.32 29.78
C GLY A 512 49.43 1.10 30.87
N VAL A 513 49.98 -0.13 30.98
CA VAL A 513 51.04 -0.47 31.94
C VAL A 513 52.37 0.12 31.46
N ILE A 514 53.03 0.87 32.34
CA ILE A 514 54.33 1.50 32.11
C ILE A 514 55.44 0.62 32.70
N HIS A 515 56.45 0.32 31.90
CA HIS A 515 57.63 -0.47 32.28
C HIS A 515 58.92 0.36 32.23
N ALA A 516 59.85 0.07 33.13
CA ALA A 516 61.21 0.59 33.08
C ALA A 516 62.03 -0.13 31.99
N VAL A 517 62.66 0.63 31.08
CA VAL A 517 63.54 0.09 30.02
C VAL A 517 64.97 -0.14 30.55
N ARG A 518 65.35 0.55 31.62
CA ARG A 518 66.64 0.45 32.31
C ARG A 518 66.46 0.43 33.83
N SER A 519 67.54 0.15 34.55
CA SER A 519 67.64 0.49 35.97
C SER A 519 67.74 2.01 36.14
N PHE A 520 67.11 2.51 37.20
CA PHE A 520 67.28 3.87 37.69
C PHE A 520 68.36 3.92 38.78
N ASP A 521 68.85 5.13 39.01
CA ASP A 521 69.99 5.54 39.82
C ASP A 521 69.54 6.86 40.45
N TYR A 522 69.43 6.92 41.78
CA TYR A 522 68.83 8.05 42.48
C TYR A 522 69.77 9.27 42.48
N GLU A 523 71.07 9.05 42.56
CA GLU A 523 72.13 10.08 42.58
C GLU A 523 72.10 10.91 41.31
N HIS A 524 71.80 10.27 40.18
CA HIS A 524 71.62 10.89 38.89
C HIS A 524 70.17 11.36 38.63
N PHE A 525 69.15 10.63 39.09
CA PHE A 525 67.73 10.95 38.85
C PHE A 525 66.83 10.74 40.10
N LYS A 526 66.63 11.78 40.92
CA LYS A 526 65.74 11.69 42.10
C LYS A 526 64.23 11.68 41.75
N SER A 527 63.82 12.35 40.67
CA SER A 527 62.46 12.25 40.10
C SER A 527 62.37 12.82 38.69
N PHE A 528 61.38 12.40 37.90
CA PHE A 528 61.08 12.96 36.58
C PHE A 528 59.59 12.90 36.24
N LYS A 529 59.18 13.57 35.16
CA LYS A 529 57.79 13.60 34.68
C LYS A 529 57.73 13.20 33.22
N VAL A 530 56.71 12.44 32.86
CA VAL A 530 56.40 12.06 31.46
C VAL A 530 54.95 12.34 31.14
N LEU A 531 54.67 12.63 29.87
CA LEU A 531 53.31 12.77 29.36
C LEU A 531 52.93 11.47 28.64
N VAL A 532 51.83 10.86 29.06
CA VAL A 532 51.19 9.74 28.37
C VAL A 532 50.02 10.29 27.58
N LEU A 533 49.91 9.90 26.31
CA LEU A 533 48.79 10.19 25.42
C LEU A 533 47.89 8.94 25.37
N ALA A 534 46.60 9.12 25.61
CA ALA A 534 45.55 8.17 25.25
C ALA A 534 44.88 8.68 23.97
N ARG A 535 44.71 7.81 22.98
CA ARG A 535 44.19 8.15 21.65
C ARG A 535 43.29 7.02 21.15
N ASP A 536 42.20 7.36 20.48
CA ASP A 536 41.30 6.39 19.84
C ASP A 536 41.91 5.76 18.56
N ASN A 537 41.12 4.90 17.89
CA ASN A 537 41.34 4.51 16.50
C ASN A 537 40.31 5.15 15.55
N GLY A 538 39.84 6.34 15.90
CA GLY A 538 38.85 7.14 15.19
C GLY A 538 39.34 7.76 13.88
N SER A 539 38.45 8.48 13.21
CA SER A 539 38.75 9.22 11.97
C SER A 539 37.81 10.42 11.80
N PRO A 540 38.23 11.65 12.16
CA PRO A 540 39.55 12.02 12.68
C PRO A 540 39.78 11.44 14.10
N PRO A 541 41.03 11.05 14.44
CA PRO A 541 41.33 10.49 15.74
C PRO A 541 41.54 11.58 16.81
N LEU A 542 40.83 11.46 17.92
CA LEU A 542 40.89 12.30 19.10
C LEU A 542 41.85 11.71 20.15
N SER A 543 42.30 12.55 21.08
CA SER A 543 43.23 12.15 22.12
C SER A 543 43.26 13.10 23.31
N SER A 544 43.65 12.58 24.47
CA SER A 544 43.97 13.36 25.67
C SER A 544 45.35 12.96 26.19
N ASN A 545 45.90 13.76 27.11
CA ASN A 545 47.17 13.46 27.77
C ASN A 545 47.08 13.62 29.29
N VAL A 546 47.92 12.85 30.00
CA VAL A 546 48.07 12.91 31.45
C VAL A 546 49.55 12.97 31.84
N THR A 547 49.86 13.69 32.91
CA THR A 547 51.21 13.69 33.49
C THR A 547 51.36 12.54 34.47
N VAL A 548 52.37 11.69 34.25
CA VAL A 548 52.86 10.71 35.22
C VAL A 548 54.13 11.27 35.86
N SER A 549 54.13 11.41 37.19
CA SER A 549 55.33 11.79 37.96
C SER A 549 55.96 10.55 38.56
N VAL A 550 57.19 10.24 38.16
CA VAL A 550 57.96 9.10 38.67
C VAL A 550 58.96 9.60 39.71
N PHE A 551 58.88 9.06 40.91
CA PHE A 551 59.79 9.32 42.02
C PHE A 551 60.65 8.08 42.25
N ILE A 552 61.96 8.24 42.28
CA ILE A 552 62.88 7.14 42.56
C ILE A 552 63.18 7.14 44.06
N THR A 553 63.30 5.96 44.66
CA THR A 553 63.62 5.79 46.08
C THR A 553 64.99 5.13 46.23
N ASP A 554 65.94 5.97 46.63
CA ASP A 554 67.17 5.71 47.40
C ASP A 554 67.17 4.35 48.13
N GLU A 555 68.10 3.46 47.79
CA GLU A 555 68.56 2.34 48.60
C GLU A 555 69.96 2.67 49.17
N ASN A 556 70.59 1.77 49.93
CA ASN A 556 71.91 2.02 50.53
C ASN A 556 73.00 1.31 49.72
N ASP A 557 73.28 1.83 48.51
CA ASP A 557 74.12 1.18 47.50
C ASP A 557 75.56 1.74 47.45
N ASN A 558 75.76 3.01 47.84
CA ASN A 558 77.09 3.58 48.01
C ASN A 558 77.60 3.41 49.43
N SER A 559 78.93 3.38 49.58
CA SER A 559 79.59 3.23 50.88
C SER A 559 80.34 4.50 51.27
N PRO A 560 80.34 4.91 52.57
CA PRO A 560 80.91 6.17 53.02
C PRO A 560 82.34 6.44 52.52
N GLN A 561 82.54 7.42 51.64
CA GLN A 561 83.86 7.79 51.13
C GLN A 561 84.60 8.71 52.11
N ILE A 562 85.72 8.23 52.66
CA ILE A 562 86.61 9.03 53.51
C ILE A 562 87.46 9.96 52.64
N LEU A 563 87.24 11.27 52.77
CA LEU A 563 87.98 12.34 52.06
C LEU A 563 89.21 12.83 52.82
N TYR A 564 89.16 12.80 54.16
CA TYR A 564 90.29 13.10 55.02
C TYR A 564 90.33 12.13 56.22
N PRO A 565 91.50 11.57 56.58
CA PRO A 565 92.79 11.70 55.88
C PRO A 565 92.76 10.98 54.51
N SER A 566 93.52 11.51 53.54
CA SER A 566 93.51 10.96 52.17
C SER A 566 94.05 9.51 52.14
N PRO A 567 93.36 8.57 51.45
CA PRO A 567 93.84 7.20 51.28
C PRO A 567 94.82 7.03 50.11
N GLU A 568 95.08 8.05 49.30
CA GLU A 568 95.88 7.92 48.07
C GLU A 568 97.39 7.94 48.32
N GLY A 569 97.98 6.74 48.42
CA GLY A 569 99.43 6.50 48.38
C GLY A 569 100.01 5.95 49.68
N ASN A 570 101.13 5.23 49.58
CA ASN A 570 101.77 4.52 50.71
C ASN A 570 102.39 5.45 51.78
N SER A 571 102.11 6.75 51.76
CA SER A 571 102.43 7.68 52.84
C SER A 571 101.38 7.57 53.95
N PHE A 572 101.64 6.74 54.97
CA PHE A 572 100.82 6.69 56.18
C PHE A 572 100.65 8.08 56.77
N MET A 573 99.41 8.60 56.80
CA MET A 573 99.11 9.89 57.44
C MET A 573 99.54 9.82 58.91
N THR A 574 100.62 10.52 59.23
CA THR A 574 101.25 10.53 60.54
C THR A 574 101.08 11.91 61.15
N GLU A 575 99.96 12.12 61.83
CA GLU A 575 99.71 13.39 62.54
C GLU A 575 100.50 13.43 63.85
N MET A 576 101.08 14.58 64.16
CA MET A 576 101.88 14.76 65.38
C MET A 576 101.02 15.29 66.51
N VAL A 577 101.14 14.65 67.68
CA VAL A 577 100.45 15.03 68.91
C VAL A 577 101.48 15.51 69.92
N PRO A 578 101.45 16.77 70.37
CA PRO A 578 102.36 17.24 71.42
C PRO A 578 102.20 16.44 72.71
N LYS A 579 103.28 16.16 73.44
CA LYS A 579 103.22 15.48 74.75
C LYS A 579 102.47 16.33 75.79
N VAL A 580 102.45 17.65 75.59
CA VAL A 580 101.70 18.62 76.40
C VAL A 580 100.19 18.66 76.07
N ALA A 581 99.69 17.74 75.23
CA ALA A 581 98.27 17.66 74.88
C ALA A 581 97.40 17.22 76.07
N GLN A 582 96.70 18.20 76.66
CA GLN A 582 95.71 18.00 77.72
C GLN A 582 94.51 17.17 77.23
N ALA A 583 93.79 16.54 78.16
CA ALA A 583 92.53 15.86 77.88
C ALA A 583 91.54 16.76 77.12
N ARG A 584 90.86 16.18 76.12
CA ARG A 584 89.94 16.81 75.16
C ARG A 584 90.58 17.77 74.14
N SER A 585 91.91 17.82 74.03
CA SER A 585 92.57 18.46 72.89
C SER A 585 92.11 17.84 71.56
N LEU A 586 91.96 18.65 70.51
CA LEU A 586 91.70 18.16 69.17
C LEU A 586 93.00 17.63 68.56
N VAL A 587 92.97 16.37 68.11
CA VAL A 587 94.09 15.69 67.48
C VAL A 587 93.90 15.69 65.97
N SER A 588 92.77 15.11 65.54
CA SER A 588 92.43 14.89 64.14
C SER A 588 90.94 15.13 63.90
N LYS A 589 90.52 15.07 62.64
CA LYS A 589 89.12 14.96 62.25
C LYS A 589 89.00 14.08 61.03
N VAL A 590 88.31 12.94 61.15
CA VAL A 590 87.93 12.15 59.97
C VAL A 590 86.78 12.86 59.28
N ILE A 591 86.90 13.06 57.97
CA ILE A 591 85.86 13.66 57.13
C ILE A 591 85.50 12.64 56.06
N ALA A 592 84.23 12.25 56.04
CA ALA A 592 83.66 11.41 55.01
C ALA A 592 82.39 12.04 54.43
N VAL A 593 82.01 11.58 53.24
CA VAL A 593 80.77 11.90 52.55
C VAL A 593 80.10 10.61 52.12
N ASP A 594 78.80 10.66 51.88
CA ASP A 594 78.11 9.60 51.14
C ASP A 594 77.43 10.18 49.90
N ALA A 595 77.08 9.30 48.96
CA ALA A 595 76.39 9.68 47.72
C ALA A 595 74.86 9.64 47.86
N ASP A 596 74.35 8.67 48.62
CA ASP A 596 72.94 8.39 48.91
C ASP A 596 72.24 9.55 49.66
N SER A 597 71.07 9.34 50.27
CA SER A 597 70.34 10.39 50.97
C SER A 597 69.60 9.93 52.24
N GLY A 598 69.07 10.90 52.99
CA GLY A 598 68.23 10.63 54.16
C GLY A 598 68.96 9.91 55.30
N GLN A 599 68.73 8.61 55.43
CA GLN A 599 69.40 7.74 56.43
C GLN A 599 70.62 7.02 55.86
N ASN A 600 70.65 6.80 54.55
CA ASN A 600 71.73 6.10 53.88
C ASN A 600 72.98 7.01 53.85
N ALA A 601 72.82 8.32 53.63
CA ALA A 601 73.90 9.28 53.85
C ALA A 601 74.11 9.72 55.33
N TRP A 602 73.51 9.07 56.34
CA TRP A 602 73.62 9.52 57.74
C TRP A 602 74.84 8.93 58.47
N LEU A 603 75.97 9.64 58.36
CA LEU A 603 77.26 9.13 58.81
C LEU A 603 77.45 9.09 60.35
N SER A 604 78.04 7.98 60.80
CA SER A 604 78.46 7.69 62.17
C SER A 604 79.93 7.25 62.21
N TYR A 605 80.66 7.69 63.23
CA TYR A 605 82.12 7.59 63.33
C TYR A 605 82.54 6.79 64.59
N HIS A 606 83.30 5.71 64.39
CA HIS A 606 83.68 4.77 65.46
C HIS A 606 85.14 4.33 65.38
N ILE A 607 85.89 4.36 66.49
CA ILE A 607 87.20 3.70 66.58
C ILE A 607 86.96 2.19 66.78
N ILE A 608 87.37 1.37 65.83
CA ILE A 608 87.25 -0.10 65.88
C ILE A 608 88.42 -0.73 66.65
N LYS A 609 89.61 -0.12 66.53
CA LYS A 609 90.86 -0.62 67.10
C LYS A 609 91.78 0.55 67.41
N ALA A 610 92.42 0.51 68.57
CA ALA A 610 93.41 1.49 69.00
C ALA A 610 94.64 0.78 69.59
N THR A 611 95.80 1.45 69.59
CA THR A 611 96.99 1.00 70.34
C THR A 611 96.78 1.14 71.85
N ASP A 612 96.23 2.25 72.32
CA ASP A 612 95.57 2.37 73.64
C ASP A 612 94.10 2.80 73.46
N PRO A 613 93.11 1.96 73.81
CA PRO A 613 91.69 2.31 73.71
C PRO A 613 91.21 3.33 74.76
N GLY A 614 92.03 3.68 75.77
CA GLY A 614 91.73 4.71 76.77
C GLY A 614 92.41 6.06 76.53
N LEU A 615 93.13 6.23 75.42
CA LEU A 615 93.90 7.45 75.12
C LEU A 615 93.19 8.41 74.16
N PHE A 616 92.40 7.89 73.21
CA PHE A 616 91.71 8.69 72.19
C PHE A 616 90.23 8.32 72.05
N THR A 617 89.40 9.33 71.79
CA THR A 617 87.96 9.19 71.51
C THR A 617 87.60 9.91 70.22
N ILE A 618 86.55 9.46 69.52
CA ILE A 618 86.02 10.10 68.32
C ILE A 618 84.59 10.60 68.55
N GLY A 619 84.25 11.78 68.03
CA GLY A 619 82.89 12.30 68.06
C GLY A 619 81.98 11.60 67.05
N VAL A 620 80.97 10.87 67.55
CA VAL A 620 80.13 9.94 66.77
C VAL A 620 79.49 10.55 65.51
N HIS A 621 79.19 11.85 65.50
CA HIS A 621 78.64 12.56 64.31
C HIS A 621 79.53 13.70 63.79
N SER A 622 80.71 13.92 64.40
CA SER A 622 81.62 15.01 64.01
C SER A 622 82.94 14.53 63.44
N GLY A 623 83.28 13.24 63.56
CA GLY A 623 84.55 12.66 63.13
C GLY A 623 85.79 13.16 63.89
N GLU A 624 85.61 14.10 64.84
CA GLU A 624 86.71 14.74 65.57
C GLU A 624 87.32 13.80 66.59
N ILE A 625 88.62 13.49 66.42
CA ILE A 625 89.41 12.67 67.33
C ILE A 625 90.04 13.58 68.38
N ARG A 626 89.80 13.25 69.65
CA ARG A 626 90.31 13.98 70.82
C ARG A 626 91.04 13.07 71.79
N THR A 627 92.03 13.60 72.50
CA THR A 627 92.62 12.94 73.67
C THR A 627 91.54 12.72 74.73
N GLN A 628 91.46 11.51 75.28
CA GLN A 628 90.48 11.16 76.33
C GLN A 628 90.98 11.53 77.73
N ARG A 629 92.30 11.41 77.92
CA ARG A 629 93.07 11.73 79.12
C ARG A 629 94.33 12.50 78.73
N ASP A 630 95.06 13.01 79.70
CA ASP A 630 96.39 13.58 79.47
C ASP A 630 97.38 12.49 79.03
N ILE A 631 98.33 12.87 78.18
CA ILE A 631 99.40 11.98 77.70
C ILE A 631 100.43 11.78 78.82
N SER A 632 100.87 10.54 79.03
CA SER A 632 101.86 10.16 80.04
C SER A 632 103.17 9.69 79.41
N GLU A 633 104.28 9.77 80.15
CA GLU A 633 105.59 9.31 79.67
C GLU A 633 105.66 7.78 79.42
N SER A 634 104.68 7.02 79.93
CA SER A 634 104.53 5.59 79.67
C SER A 634 103.75 5.26 78.40
N ASP A 635 103.13 6.24 77.74
CA ASP A 635 102.34 5.99 76.53
C ASP A 635 103.23 5.79 75.30
N SER A 636 102.89 4.79 74.48
CA SER A 636 103.63 4.51 73.24
C SER A 636 103.69 5.74 72.35
N MET A 637 104.90 6.17 71.97
CA MET A 637 105.12 7.30 71.05
C MET A 637 104.47 7.09 69.68
N LYS A 638 104.22 5.83 69.28
CA LYS A 638 103.47 5.47 68.07
C LYS A 638 102.12 4.89 68.46
N GLN A 639 101.05 5.50 67.99
CA GLN A 639 99.67 5.08 68.23
C GLN A 639 99.01 4.84 66.86
N ASN A 640 98.25 3.76 66.72
CA ASN A 640 97.50 3.44 65.50
C ASN A 640 96.02 3.34 65.85
N LEU A 641 95.19 4.14 65.16
CA LEU A 641 93.73 4.15 65.29
C LEU A 641 93.11 3.67 63.98
N ILE A 642 92.38 2.55 64.01
CA ILE A 642 91.50 2.17 62.91
C ILE A 642 90.12 2.74 63.20
N VAL A 643 89.69 3.69 62.37
CA VAL A 643 88.36 4.30 62.40
C VAL A 643 87.49 3.65 61.34
N SER A 644 86.25 3.32 61.69
CA SER A 644 85.16 3.03 60.77
C SER A 644 84.25 4.25 60.67
N VAL A 645 83.92 4.63 59.44
CA VAL A 645 82.73 5.44 59.16
C VAL A 645 81.65 4.49 58.66
N ARG A 646 80.42 4.67 59.13
CA ARG A 646 79.24 3.89 58.71
C ARG A 646 78.08 4.82 58.41
N ASP A 647 77.26 4.46 57.46
CA ASP A 647 75.93 5.04 57.28
C ASP A 647 74.96 4.65 58.43
N ASN A 648 73.66 4.92 58.24
CA ASN A 648 72.58 4.39 59.05
C ASN A 648 71.53 3.63 58.19
N GLY A 649 71.93 3.13 57.01
CA GLY A 649 71.03 2.41 56.11
C GLY A 649 70.89 0.92 56.43
N GLN A 650 70.19 0.20 55.56
CA GLN A 650 69.92 -1.24 55.72
C GLN A 650 70.05 -1.99 54.38
N PRO A 651 71.10 -2.82 54.18
CA PRO A 651 72.20 -3.09 55.10
C PRO A 651 73.12 -1.88 55.28
N SER A 652 73.68 -1.69 56.48
CA SER A 652 74.64 -0.62 56.72
C SER A 652 76.00 -0.96 56.12
N LEU A 653 76.51 -0.08 55.27
CA LEU A 653 77.84 -0.11 54.66
C LEU A 653 78.83 0.72 55.48
N SER A 654 80.13 0.48 55.24
CA SER A 654 81.17 1.15 56.01
C SER A 654 82.51 1.16 55.30
N ALA A 655 83.23 2.28 55.43
CA ALA A 655 84.64 2.38 55.10
C ALA A 655 85.49 2.40 56.37
N THR A 656 86.77 2.05 56.22
CA THR A 656 87.73 2.10 57.34
C THR A 656 89.03 2.77 56.92
N CYS A 657 89.64 3.52 57.84
CA CYS A 657 90.92 4.19 57.66
C CYS A 657 91.83 3.91 58.87
N ALA A 658 93.13 3.75 58.63
CA ALA A 658 94.14 3.64 59.67
C ALA A 658 94.90 4.97 59.80
N LEU A 659 94.62 5.70 60.89
CA LEU A 659 95.33 6.93 61.24
C LEU A 659 96.51 6.59 62.16
N TYR A 660 97.69 7.08 61.79
CA TYR A 660 98.90 6.92 62.58
C TYR A 660 99.16 8.24 63.32
N LEU A 661 99.39 8.15 64.63
CA LEU A 661 99.63 9.30 65.49
C LEU A 661 101.02 9.16 66.12
N LEU A 662 101.84 10.20 65.98
CA LEU A 662 103.19 10.28 66.55
C LEU A 662 103.18 11.27 67.71
N ILE A 663 103.40 10.78 68.93
CA ILE A 663 103.45 11.62 70.13
C ILE A 663 104.85 12.22 70.26
N SER A 664 105.02 13.48 69.85
CA SER A 664 106.29 14.22 69.88
C SER A 664 106.07 15.73 69.90
N ASP A 665 106.98 16.45 70.59
CA ASP A 665 107.06 17.92 70.58
C ASP A 665 108.09 18.45 69.57
N ASN A 666 108.79 17.56 68.85
CA ASN A 666 109.97 17.90 68.04
C ASN A 666 109.92 17.26 66.64
N LEU A 667 109.82 18.09 65.60
CA LEU A 667 109.83 17.65 64.19
C LEU A 667 111.14 16.99 63.75
N ALA A 668 112.24 17.20 64.48
CA ALA A 668 113.53 16.57 64.18
C ALA A 668 113.64 15.10 64.66
N GLU A 669 112.67 14.61 65.43
CA GLU A 669 112.66 13.23 65.96
C GLU A 669 111.74 12.28 65.17
N VAL A 670 111.46 12.59 63.89
CA VAL A 670 110.90 11.61 62.95
C VAL A 670 111.96 10.55 62.67
N PRO A 671 111.75 9.26 62.98
CA PRO A 671 112.72 8.23 62.64
C PRO A 671 112.81 8.08 61.12
N GLU A 672 114.01 8.21 60.54
CA GLU A 672 114.23 7.81 59.16
C GLU A 672 113.82 6.34 58.99
N LEU A 673 112.78 6.07 58.19
CA LEU A 673 112.36 4.70 57.86
C LEU A 673 113.27 4.05 56.79
N LYS A 674 114.59 4.10 57.05
CA LYS A 674 115.58 3.19 56.47
C LYS A 674 115.52 1.88 57.25
N ASP A 675 114.56 1.03 56.88
CA ASP A 675 114.76 -0.42 56.65
C ASP A 675 113.42 -1.15 56.47
N MET A 676 112.89 -1.04 55.25
CA MET A 676 112.20 -2.17 54.62
C MET A 676 112.84 -2.39 53.25
N SER A 677 113.19 -3.65 52.98
CA SER A 677 114.00 -4.11 51.85
C SER A 677 113.61 -3.50 50.50
N ARG A 678 114.56 -2.75 49.90
CA ARG A 678 114.48 -2.28 48.52
C ARG A 678 114.70 -3.44 47.56
N ASP A 679 113.63 -4.14 47.22
CA ASP A 679 113.64 -5.21 46.23
C ASP A 679 113.92 -4.62 44.82
N GLU A 680 115.11 -4.86 44.27
CA GLU A 680 115.49 -4.38 42.94
C GLU A 680 114.84 -5.21 41.80
N ASN A 681 113.53 -5.03 41.60
CA ASN A 681 112.82 -5.50 40.40
C ASN A 681 112.36 -4.36 39.46
N SER A 682 112.70 -3.10 39.77
CA SER A 682 112.45 -1.93 38.92
C SER A 682 113.25 -1.90 37.60
N SER A 683 114.17 -2.85 37.40
CA SER A 683 114.96 -3.03 36.17
C SER A 683 114.24 -3.80 35.05
N LYS A 684 113.12 -4.48 35.35
CA LYS A 684 112.29 -5.16 34.33
C LYS A 684 111.11 -4.33 33.84
N LEU A 685 110.51 -3.51 34.70
CA LEU A 685 109.27 -2.79 34.38
C LEU A 685 109.51 -1.66 33.36
N THR A 686 110.64 -0.95 33.46
CA THR A 686 111.10 -0.01 32.43
C THR A 686 111.38 -0.68 31.08
N PHE A 687 112.02 -1.85 31.09
CA PHE A 687 112.26 -2.66 29.89
C PHE A 687 110.94 -3.13 29.22
N HIS A 688 109.96 -3.57 30.01
CA HIS A 688 108.65 -3.97 29.50
C HIS A 688 107.81 -2.78 29.00
N LEU A 689 107.89 -1.62 29.66
CA LEU A 689 107.23 -0.39 29.21
C LEU A 689 107.84 0.14 27.91
N ILE A 690 109.17 0.06 27.74
CA ILE A 690 109.85 0.38 26.48
C ILE A 690 109.40 -0.59 25.37
N ILE A 691 109.34 -1.90 25.65
CA ILE A 691 108.83 -2.90 24.68
C ILE A 691 107.37 -2.62 24.30
N ALA A 692 106.50 -2.27 25.25
CA ALA A 692 105.11 -1.92 24.99
C ALA A 692 104.97 -0.62 24.18
N LEU A 693 105.80 0.39 24.45
CA LEU A 693 105.80 1.64 23.69
C LEU A 693 106.34 1.44 22.26
N VAL A 694 107.31 0.55 22.07
CA VAL A 694 107.79 0.13 20.75
C VAL A 694 106.75 -0.72 20.01
N SER A 695 106.01 -1.62 20.68
CA SER A 695 104.99 -2.44 20.02
C SER A 695 103.76 -1.61 19.62
N VAL A 696 103.29 -0.69 20.48
CA VAL A 696 102.18 0.22 20.15
C VAL A 696 102.56 1.19 19.03
N SER A 697 103.76 1.77 19.05
CA SER A 697 104.21 2.68 17.98
C SER A 697 104.46 1.97 16.65
N THR A 698 104.91 0.70 16.64
CA THR A 698 105.04 -0.10 15.40
C THR A 698 103.69 -0.57 14.85
N PHE A 699 102.72 -0.92 15.70
CA PHE A 699 101.33 -1.14 15.27
C PHE A 699 100.69 0.13 14.68
N PHE A 700 100.92 1.29 15.29
CA PHE A 700 100.41 2.57 14.79
C PHE A 700 101.04 2.96 13.44
N LEU A 701 102.37 2.80 13.29
CA LEU A 701 103.07 3.04 12.02
C LEU A 701 102.61 2.08 10.91
N THR A 702 102.49 0.79 11.19
CA THR A 702 102.01 -0.19 10.20
C THR A 702 100.56 0.07 9.79
N PHE A 703 99.68 0.44 10.73
CA PHE A 703 98.31 0.84 10.43
C PHE A 703 98.26 2.10 9.53
N ILE A 704 99.09 3.11 9.80
CA ILE A 704 99.22 4.30 8.93
C ILE A 704 99.74 3.91 7.54
N ILE A 705 100.76 3.05 7.43
CA ILE A 705 101.28 2.57 6.15
C ILE A 705 100.21 1.81 5.35
N ILE A 706 99.42 0.97 6.01
CA ILE A 706 98.27 0.27 5.39
C ILE A 706 97.21 1.26 4.91
N ILE A 707 96.85 2.27 5.71
CA ILE A 707 95.90 3.31 5.29
C ILE A 707 96.44 4.11 4.08
N VAL A 708 97.72 4.47 4.08
CA VAL A 708 98.36 5.18 2.95
C VAL A 708 98.37 4.29 1.70
N ALA A 709 98.70 3.01 1.83
CA ALA A 709 98.67 2.05 0.73
C ALA A 709 97.25 1.89 0.15
N VAL A 710 96.22 1.67 0.98
CA VAL A 710 94.82 1.58 0.55
C VAL A 710 94.36 2.88 -0.12
N ARG A 711 94.78 4.04 0.39
CA ARG A 711 94.45 5.37 -0.19
C ARG A 711 95.18 5.65 -1.51
N PHE A 712 96.32 5.01 -1.76
CA PHE A 712 97.02 5.04 -3.06
C PHE A 712 96.39 4.05 -4.06
N CYS A 713 96.10 2.82 -3.64
CA CYS A 713 95.46 1.80 -4.49
C CYS A 713 94.07 2.23 -4.97
N ARG A 714 93.28 2.90 -4.12
CA ARG A 714 91.96 3.44 -4.49
C ARG A 714 91.97 4.67 -5.43
N ARG A 715 93.14 5.11 -5.95
CA ARG A 715 93.27 6.34 -6.76
C ARG A 715 93.37 6.16 -8.28
N ARG A 716 93.10 4.96 -8.83
CA ARG A 716 92.96 4.73 -10.28
C ARG A 716 91.51 4.40 -10.70
N LYS A 717 90.78 5.47 -11.08
CA LYS A 717 89.65 5.69 -12.05
C LYS A 717 88.89 4.47 -12.66
N PRO A 718 87.64 4.63 -13.18
CA PRO A 718 86.93 5.89 -13.55
C PRO A 718 85.48 6.04 -12.98
N ARG A 719 84.70 6.97 -13.55
CA ARG A 719 83.28 7.31 -13.22
C ARG A 719 82.36 7.06 -14.44
N LEU A 720 81.07 6.82 -14.18
CA LEU A 720 79.85 7.21 -14.94
C LEU A 720 78.74 7.39 -13.85
N LEU A 721 77.96 8.48 -13.76
CA LEU A 721 76.84 8.95 -14.62
C LEU A 721 75.64 7.97 -14.61
N PHE A 722 74.37 8.37 -14.44
CA PHE A 722 73.69 9.67 -14.69
C PHE A 722 72.66 10.06 -13.58
N ASP A 723 71.79 11.04 -13.85
CA ASP A 723 70.66 11.60 -13.06
C ASP A 723 69.75 10.61 -12.29
N GLY A 724 68.92 11.03 -11.32
CA GLY A 724 68.73 12.38 -10.75
C GLY A 724 67.25 12.72 -10.46
N ALA A 725 66.88 12.80 -9.17
CA ALA A 725 65.58 13.28 -8.70
C ALA A 725 65.72 13.92 -7.31
N VAL A 726 64.93 14.94 -7.00
CA VAL A 726 64.97 15.67 -5.71
C VAL A 726 64.00 15.02 -4.72
N ALA A 727 64.50 14.63 -3.55
CA ALA A 727 63.69 14.19 -2.42
C ALA A 727 63.64 15.27 -1.34
N ILE A 728 62.43 15.73 -1.00
CA ILE A 728 62.13 16.58 0.16
C ILE A 728 61.89 15.64 1.37
N PRO A 729 62.35 15.96 2.59
CA PRO A 729 62.49 14.97 3.66
C PRO A 729 61.19 14.62 4.42
N SER A 730 61.33 13.59 5.26
CA SER A 730 60.42 13.13 6.33
C SER A 730 59.05 12.54 5.91
N ALA A 731 58.97 11.21 6.00
CA ALA A 731 57.76 10.46 6.29
C ALA A 731 58.11 9.27 7.22
N TYR A 732 57.26 8.99 8.21
CA TYR A 732 57.48 7.96 9.24
C TYR A 732 56.83 6.64 8.79
N LEU A 733 57.54 5.51 8.86
CA LEU A 733 56.98 4.20 8.48
C LEU A 733 56.51 3.41 9.72
N PRO A 734 55.30 2.80 9.70
CA PRO A 734 54.81 1.97 10.81
C PRO A 734 55.60 0.65 11.01
N PRO A 735 55.54 0.02 12.20
CA PRO A 735 56.48 -1.05 12.60
C PRO A 735 56.46 -2.37 11.82
N ASN A 736 55.53 -2.55 10.87
CA ASN A 736 55.22 -3.86 10.25
C ASN A 736 55.64 -3.97 8.77
N TYR A 737 56.58 -3.15 8.31
CA TYR A 737 57.17 -3.22 6.96
C TYR A 737 58.68 -3.42 7.04
N ALA A 738 59.21 -4.34 6.23
CA ALA A 738 60.64 -4.53 6.02
C ALA A 738 60.98 -4.31 4.54
N GLU A 739 62.03 -3.56 4.27
CA GLU A 739 62.55 -3.33 2.92
C GLU A 739 63.39 -4.53 2.47
N VAL A 740 63.20 -4.96 1.21
CA VAL A 740 64.00 -6.00 0.54
C VAL A 740 64.38 -5.47 -0.84
N GLU A 741 65.67 -5.52 -1.19
CA GLU A 741 66.18 -4.89 -2.40
C GLU A 741 65.50 -5.43 -3.68
N GLY A 742 64.90 -4.53 -4.47
CA GLY A 742 64.56 -4.78 -5.87
C GLY A 742 63.15 -5.30 -6.19
N ALA A 743 62.28 -5.54 -5.20
CA ALA A 743 60.89 -5.96 -5.44
C ALA A 743 59.91 -5.26 -4.48
N GLY A 744 58.68 -4.99 -4.95
CA GLY A 744 57.68 -4.21 -4.22
C GLY A 744 57.19 -4.86 -2.92
N THR A 745 56.66 -4.04 -2.01
CA THR A 745 56.24 -4.43 -0.66
C THR A 745 55.22 -5.57 -0.65
N LEU A 746 55.54 -6.68 0.00
CA LEU A 746 54.63 -7.80 0.26
C LEU A 746 54.32 -7.94 1.75
N ARG A 747 53.07 -8.34 2.06
CA ARG A 747 52.52 -8.41 3.41
C ARG A 747 52.87 -9.75 4.07
N SER A 748 53.69 -9.73 5.12
CA SER A 748 53.93 -10.92 5.95
C SER A 748 52.77 -11.11 6.93
N THR A 749 51.97 -12.17 6.79
CA THR A 749 50.93 -12.53 7.77
C THR A 749 50.64 -14.03 7.75
N TYR A 750 51.28 -14.78 8.65
CA TYR A 750 50.84 -16.11 9.09
C TYR A 750 51.12 -16.26 10.59
N ASN A 751 50.26 -15.64 11.42
CA ASN A 751 50.07 -16.10 12.80
C ASN A 751 48.93 -17.13 12.81
N TYR A 752 49.12 -18.22 13.56
CA TYR A 752 48.11 -19.25 13.77
C TYR A 752 47.57 -19.13 15.19
N ASP A 753 46.35 -18.63 15.32
CA ASP A 753 45.61 -18.64 16.59
C ASP A 753 45.12 -20.06 16.89
N ALA A 754 45.52 -20.59 18.05
CA ALA A 754 45.12 -21.93 18.52
C ALA A 754 44.40 -21.84 19.87
N TYR A 755 43.07 -21.65 19.83
CA TYR A 755 42.23 -21.60 21.03
C TYR A 755 41.90 -23.00 21.57
N LEU A 756 42.44 -23.34 22.75
CA LEU A 756 42.10 -24.58 23.46
C LEU A 756 40.88 -24.39 24.37
N THR A 757 39.69 -24.69 23.84
CA THR A 757 38.45 -24.72 24.64
C THR A 757 38.34 -26.03 25.43
N THR A 758 38.33 -25.96 26.76
CA THR A 758 38.23 -27.12 27.67
C THR A 758 36.80 -27.68 27.79
N GLY A 759 36.22 -28.15 26.69
CA GLY A 759 35.03 -29.02 26.76
C GLY A 759 34.10 -29.06 25.55
N SER A 760 34.30 -30.03 24.66
CA SER A 760 33.21 -30.74 23.97
C SER A 760 33.72 -32.08 23.41
N ARG A 761 32.81 -33.02 23.11
CA ARG A 761 33.13 -34.39 22.64
C ARG A 761 32.78 -34.62 21.16
N THR A 762 33.38 -33.84 20.26
CA THR A 762 33.48 -34.12 18.81
C THR A 762 34.56 -33.22 18.21
N SER A 763 35.36 -33.72 17.25
CA SER A 763 36.42 -32.95 16.61
C SER A 763 36.76 -33.47 15.20
N ASP A 764 35.94 -33.11 14.21
CA ASP A 764 36.29 -33.31 12.80
C ASP A 764 37.17 -32.16 12.30
N PHE A 765 38.39 -32.47 11.85
CA PHE A 765 39.27 -31.47 11.23
C PHE A 765 38.86 -31.21 9.77
N LYS A 766 38.47 -29.97 9.47
CA LYS A 766 38.05 -29.55 8.13
C LYS A 766 38.86 -28.36 7.64
N PHE A 767 39.78 -28.60 6.71
CA PHE A 767 40.59 -27.54 6.09
C PHE A 767 39.72 -26.62 5.21
N VAL A 768 39.82 -25.31 5.44
CA VAL A 768 39.19 -24.28 4.60
C VAL A 768 40.21 -23.77 3.58
N ARG A 769 39.83 -23.72 2.30
CA ARG A 769 40.60 -23.04 1.24
C ARG A 769 40.16 -21.58 1.15
N SER A 770 41.12 -20.66 1.04
CA SER A 770 40.85 -19.27 0.64
C SER A 770 40.57 -19.18 -0.86
N TYR A 771 39.45 -18.58 -1.23
CA TYR A 771 39.26 -18.08 -2.60
C TYR A 771 40.00 -16.75 -2.78
N ASN A 772 40.59 -16.54 -3.95
CA ASN A 772 40.91 -15.23 -4.50
C ASN A 772 41.06 -15.39 -6.02
N GLU A 773 40.17 -14.76 -6.79
CA GLU A 773 40.34 -14.60 -8.23
C GLU A 773 40.95 -13.22 -8.54
N GLY A 774 41.47 -13.06 -9.77
CA GLY A 774 41.48 -11.75 -10.41
C GLY A 774 42.80 -10.97 -10.43
N THR A 775 43.87 -11.50 -11.02
CA THR A 775 44.75 -10.63 -11.84
C THR A 775 45.54 -11.36 -12.93
N LEU A 776 45.13 -11.12 -14.18
CA LEU A 776 45.89 -11.18 -15.45
C LEU A 776 46.52 -12.51 -15.92
N THR A 777 46.70 -12.59 -17.24
CA THR A 777 46.96 -13.80 -18.02
C THR A 777 48.34 -13.83 -18.67
N ALA A 778 48.91 -15.04 -18.79
CA ALA A 778 49.97 -15.35 -19.75
C ALA A 778 49.89 -16.84 -20.14
N ASP A 779 49.98 -17.14 -21.43
CA ASP A 779 49.88 -18.50 -21.97
C ASP A 779 51.17 -19.31 -21.81
N LEU A 780 51.06 -20.62 -21.53
CA LEU A 780 51.46 -21.69 -22.48
C LEU A 780 51.46 -23.10 -21.83
N THR A 781 50.60 -23.97 -22.36
CA THR A 781 50.74 -25.44 -22.52
C THR A 781 51.68 -26.25 -21.61
N LEU A 782 51.11 -27.28 -20.96
CA LEU A 782 51.53 -28.68 -21.20
C LEU A 782 50.48 -29.70 -20.74
N LYS A 783 50.21 -30.74 -21.55
CA LYS A 783 49.43 -31.92 -21.18
C LYS A 783 50.34 -33.00 -20.61
N LYS A 784 49.93 -33.72 -19.56
CA LYS A 784 50.13 -35.18 -19.52
C LYS A 784 49.09 -35.90 -18.64
N THR A 785 48.65 -37.06 -19.12
CA THR A 785 47.71 -38.00 -18.49
C THR A 785 48.46 -39.14 -17.78
N GLN A 786 47.96 -39.64 -16.65
CA GLN A 786 47.98 -41.05 -16.17
C GLN A 786 47.44 -41.10 -14.70
N SER A 787 46.35 -41.82 -14.38
CA SER A 787 46.19 -43.27 -14.14
C SER A 787 46.63 -43.70 -12.72
N ALA A 788 45.95 -44.58 -11.98
CA ALA A 788 44.64 -45.24 -12.15
C ALA A 788 44.20 -45.87 -10.79
N ASP A 789 43.26 -46.81 -10.85
CA ASP A 789 42.90 -47.85 -9.87
C ASP A 789 42.06 -47.47 -8.62
N ASP A 790 41.21 -48.35 -8.05
CA ASP A 790 40.21 -49.25 -8.68
C ASP A 790 39.22 -49.80 -7.60
N LEU A 791 38.25 -50.64 -8.03
CA LEU A 791 37.59 -51.74 -7.29
C LEU A 791 36.61 -51.40 -6.13
N ASN A 792 35.30 -51.44 -6.45
CA ASN A 792 34.32 -52.45 -5.98
C ASN A 792 32.94 -51.90 -5.52
N ASP A 793 31.82 -52.63 -5.60
CA ASP A 793 31.31 -53.61 -6.60
C ASP A 793 29.84 -53.96 -6.26
N PHE A 794 29.08 -54.54 -7.20
CA PHE A 794 27.75 -55.22 -7.04
C PHE A 794 26.55 -54.38 -6.53
N ALA A 795 25.29 -54.63 -6.96
CA ALA A 795 24.73 -55.51 -8.01
C ALA A 795 23.34 -55.01 -8.50
N GLU A 796 22.98 -55.40 -9.74
CA GLU A 796 21.64 -55.75 -10.31
C GLU A 796 20.36 -54.92 -9.98
N GLY A 797 19.45 -54.64 -10.93
CA GLY A 797 19.38 -54.95 -12.37
C GLY A 797 17.95 -54.79 -12.96
N ILE A 798 17.79 -55.01 -14.29
CA ILE A 798 16.49 -55.18 -15.03
C ILE A 798 15.65 -53.87 -15.23
N GLU A 799 15.19 -53.45 -16.43
CA GLU A 799 15.29 -53.99 -17.80
C GLU A 799 15.23 -52.92 -18.95
N TYR A 800 15.49 -53.41 -20.17
CA TYR A 800 15.46 -52.84 -21.52
C TYR A 800 14.06 -52.32 -21.98
N VAL A 801 13.78 -51.73 -23.16
CA VAL A 801 14.40 -50.80 -24.18
C VAL A 801 13.42 -50.83 -25.41
N SER A 802 13.27 -49.97 -26.44
CA SER A 802 13.78 -48.68 -27.00
C SER A 802 12.71 -48.23 -28.07
N GLN A 803 12.78 -47.28 -29.03
CA GLN A 803 13.70 -46.23 -29.53
C GLN A 803 12.87 -45.30 -30.48
N GLN A 804 13.17 -44.00 -30.64
CA GLN A 804 12.90 -43.26 -31.90
C GLN A 804 13.72 -41.95 -32.04
N LYS A 805 13.69 -41.32 -33.23
CA LYS A 805 14.63 -40.27 -33.70
C LYS A 805 14.20 -38.82 -33.40
N PRO A 806 15.16 -37.86 -33.36
CA PRO A 806 14.90 -36.43 -33.15
C PRO A 806 14.84 -35.59 -34.44
N PRO A 807 14.25 -34.38 -34.35
CA PRO A 807 14.63 -33.23 -35.16
C PRO A 807 15.08 -32.02 -34.32
N SER A 808 16.33 -31.60 -34.55
CA SER A 808 16.77 -30.22 -34.84
C SER A 808 16.12 -29.00 -34.16
N ALA A 809 16.94 -28.19 -33.49
CA ALA A 809 16.64 -26.78 -33.18
C ALA A 809 17.94 -25.96 -33.30
N ASP A 810 18.00 -25.02 -34.25
CA ASP A 810 19.12 -24.08 -34.41
C ASP A 810 18.76 -22.92 -35.36
N TRP A 811 18.65 -21.67 -34.86
CA TRP A 811 18.76 -20.43 -35.63
C TRP A 811 19.22 -19.27 -34.73
N ARG A 812 20.22 -18.49 -35.17
CA ARG A 812 20.60 -17.18 -34.60
C ARG A 812 20.66 -16.11 -35.70
N PHE A 813 20.44 -14.86 -35.32
CA PHE A 813 20.40 -13.68 -36.19
C PHE A 813 21.77 -13.27 -36.79
N THR A 814 21.74 -12.54 -37.92
CA THR A 814 22.64 -11.37 -38.16
C THR A 814 22.16 -10.46 -39.31
N GLN A 815 22.20 -9.12 -39.09
CA GLN A 815 22.54 -8.00 -40.02
C GLN A 815 21.98 -7.96 -41.48
N ASN A 816 21.38 -6.89 -42.05
CA ASN A 816 21.88 -5.49 -42.14
C ASN A 816 20.89 -4.45 -42.79
N GLN A 817 21.21 -3.18 -42.55
CA GLN A 817 20.70 -1.84 -42.95
C GLN A 817 20.01 -1.54 -44.32
N ARG A 818 18.90 -0.75 -44.28
CA ARG A 818 18.45 0.45 -45.09
C ARG A 818 18.48 0.44 -46.67
N PRO A 819 17.86 1.41 -47.41
CA PRO A 819 17.08 2.62 -47.02
C PRO A 819 15.70 2.84 -47.73
N GLY A 820 14.99 3.93 -47.39
CA GLY A 820 14.17 4.72 -48.35
C GLY A 820 12.63 4.57 -48.31
N PRO A 821 11.85 5.66 -48.08
CA PRO A 821 10.39 5.65 -48.11
C PRO A 821 9.75 6.36 -49.33
N SER A 822 8.61 5.83 -49.80
CA SER A 822 7.58 6.46 -50.65
C SER A 822 6.39 5.49 -50.72
N GLY A 823 5.12 5.90 -50.78
CA GLY A 823 4.50 7.23 -50.71
C GLY A 823 3.04 7.10 -51.17
N ALA A 824 2.07 7.66 -50.43
CA ALA A 824 0.65 7.53 -50.75
C ALA A 824 -0.10 8.86 -50.52
N ALA A 825 -0.86 9.29 -51.52
CA ALA A 825 -1.70 10.49 -51.51
C ALA A 825 -3.18 10.07 -51.35
N ALA A 826 -3.99 10.80 -50.56
CA ALA A 826 -4.97 11.80 -51.04
C ALA A 826 -6.26 11.15 -51.64
N THR A 827 -7.50 11.64 -51.46
CA THR A 827 -8.10 12.86 -50.83
C THR A 827 -9.64 12.72 -50.88
N PRO A 828 -10.48 13.66 -50.37
CA PRO A 828 -10.29 14.73 -49.37
C PRO A 828 -11.32 14.49 -48.21
N GLU A 829 -12.27 15.29 -47.67
CA GLU A 829 -12.60 16.72 -47.40
C GLU A 829 -13.81 16.72 -46.39
N VAL A 830 -14.31 17.78 -45.72
CA VAL A 830 -13.99 19.22 -45.58
C VAL A 830 -14.18 19.62 -44.10
N ALA A 831 -13.25 20.35 -43.49
CA ALA A 831 -13.51 21.24 -42.33
C ALA A 831 -12.30 22.17 -42.07
N MET A 832 -12.54 23.42 -41.64
CA MET A 832 -11.52 24.37 -41.17
C MET A 832 -11.29 24.14 -39.65
N GLY A 833 -10.13 24.35 -39.00
CA GLY A 833 -9.14 25.44 -39.07
C GLY A 833 -9.17 26.18 -37.70
N THR A 834 -8.08 26.62 -37.04
CA THR A 834 -6.68 26.84 -37.40
C THR A 834 -5.75 26.87 -36.16
N GLY A 835 -4.45 26.54 -36.30
CA GLY A 835 -3.39 26.95 -35.34
C GLY A 835 -2.77 25.82 -34.48
N PRO A 836 -1.43 25.64 -34.47
CA PRO A 836 -0.77 24.56 -33.74
C PRO A 836 -0.20 24.95 -32.36
N TRP A 837 -0.10 23.97 -31.46
CA TRP A 837 0.66 24.05 -30.20
C TRP A 837 2.11 23.55 -30.40
N PRO A 838 3.12 24.11 -29.70
CA PRO A 838 4.47 23.57 -29.66
C PRO A 838 4.65 22.47 -28.59
N ASN A 839 5.47 21.47 -28.90
CA ASN A 839 5.93 20.45 -27.92
C ASN A 839 7.02 21.03 -26.98
N PRO A 840 7.22 20.44 -25.78
CA PRO A 840 8.25 20.88 -24.82
C PRO A 840 9.68 20.56 -25.29
N PRO A 841 10.68 21.37 -24.89
CA PRO A 841 12.10 21.16 -25.20
C PRO A 841 12.78 20.12 -24.28
N THR A 842 13.97 19.66 -24.67
CA THR A 842 14.79 18.69 -23.93
C THR A 842 15.80 19.35 -22.99
N GLU A 843 16.33 18.56 -22.03
CA GLU A 843 17.13 19.01 -20.87
C GLU A 843 18.43 19.77 -21.18
N ALA A 844 18.87 19.81 -22.44
CA ALA A 844 20.11 20.48 -22.86
C ALA A 844 20.05 22.02 -22.80
N GLU A 845 18.86 22.63 -22.89
CA GLU A 845 18.72 24.09 -22.98
C GLU A 845 18.52 24.78 -21.61
N GLN A 846 18.12 24.05 -20.57
CA GLN A 846 17.83 24.63 -19.26
C GLN A 846 19.09 25.01 -18.46
N LEU A 847 20.20 24.29 -18.63
CA LEU A 847 21.43 24.55 -17.86
C LEU A 847 22.10 25.89 -18.19
N GLN A 848 21.85 26.43 -19.39
CA GLN A 848 22.39 27.72 -19.83
C GLN A 848 21.62 28.92 -19.25
N ALA A 849 20.36 28.73 -18.84
CA ALA A 849 19.48 29.82 -18.40
C ALA A 849 19.75 30.27 -16.95
N LEU A 850 20.23 29.38 -16.08
CA LEU A 850 20.36 29.65 -14.64
C LEU A 850 21.52 30.60 -14.28
N MET A 851 22.51 30.78 -15.18
CA MET A 851 23.66 31.67 -14.97
C MET A 851 23.45 33.11 -15.48
N ALA A 852 22.29 33.42 -16.08
CA ALA A 852 22.03 34.71 -16.72
C ALA A 852 21.18 35.71 -15.88
N ALA A 853 20.81 35.35 -14.65
CA ALA A 853 19.85 36.09 -13.82
C ALA A 853 20.51 37.04 -12.79
N ALA A 854 21.72 37.54 -13.04
CA ALA A 854 22.47 38.36 -12.10
C ALA A 854 23.35 39.44 -12.76
N ASN A 855 22.73 40.49 -13.34
CA ASN A 855 23.28 41.86 -13.41
C ASN A 855 22.29 42.85 -14.07
N GLU A 856 21.98 43.94 -13.35
CA GLU A 856 21.39 45.20 -13.86
C GLU A 856 19.98 45.07 -14.52
N VAL A 857 19.17 46.11 -14.78
CA VAL A 857 19.37 47.58 -14.89
C VAL A 857 18.27 48.34 -14.12
N SER A 858 18.50 49.62 -13.82
CA SER A 858 17.57 50.55 -13.14
C SER A 858 16.60 51.28 -14.12
N GLU A 859 15.86 52.25 -13.58
CA GLU A 859 15.02 53.25 -14.27
C GLU A 859 13.67 52.79 -14.89
N ALA A 860 12.63 53.63 -14.98
CA ALA A 860 12.21 54.76 -14.13
C ALA A 860 10.78 55.21 -14.50
N THR A 861 9.89 55.41 -13.53
CA THR A 861 8.69 56.26 -13.68
C THR A 861 8.29 56.89 -12.35
N ASN A 862 8.06 58.21 -12.36
CA ASN A 862 7.74 59.01 -11.18
C ASN A 862 6.25 59.39 -11.10
N THR A 863 5.85 59.86 -9.91
CA THR A 863 4.65 60.68 -9.59
C THR A 863 3.31 59.93 -9.44
N LEU A 864 2.40 60.26 -8.50
CA LEU A 864 2.39 61.26 -7.41
C LEU A 864 2.17 60.58 -6.03
N GLY A 865 2.49 61.27 -4.92
CA GLY A 865 2.42 60.72 -3.55
C GLY A 865 1.47 61.45 -2.58
N PRO A 866 1.37 60.97 -1.31
CA PRO A 866 0.45 61.50 -0.28
C PRO A 866 1.14 62.30 0.84
N GLY A 867 0.36 63.11 1.57
CA GLY A 867 0.62 63.51 2.97
C GLY A 867 -0.25 62.68 3.93
N THR A 868 -0.07 62.66 5.26
CA THR A 868 0.79 63.49 6.15
C THR A 868 0.98 62.79 7.51
N MET A 869 1.83 63.35 8.40
CA MET A 869 2.20 62.90 9.77
C MET A 869 3.21 61.74 9.86
N GLY A 870 4.17 61.70 10.81
CA GLY A 870 4.65 62.77 11.71
C GLY A 870 5.41 62.31 12.98
N LEU A 871 6.72 62.63 13.08
CA LEU A 871 7.62 62.48 14.27
C LEU A 871 7.92 61.01 14.71
N SER A 872 9.04 60.62 15.35
CA SER A 872 10.22 61.33 15.91
C SER A 872 11.53 60.48 15.84
N THR A 873 12.68 61.17 15.94
CA THR A 873 14.11 60.77 16.13
C THR A 873 14.43 60.00 17.46
N ARG A 874 15.60 59.34 17.74
CA ARG A 874 16.95 59.13 17.09
C ARG A 874 17.85 58.08 17.84
N TYR A 875 18.85 57.49 17.15
CA TYR A 875 20.21 57.00 17.57
C TYR A 875 20.46 55.85 18.59
N SER A 876 21.73 55.39 18.57
CA SER A 876 22.34 54.13 19.08
C SER A 876 23.23 54.31 20.34
N PRO A 877 23.74 53.23 20.99
CA PRO A 877 24.36 53.26 22.35
C PRO A 877 25.89 53.07 22.42
N GLN A 878 26.52 53.42 23.56
CA GLN A 878 27.86 52.93 24.01
C GLN A 878 28.05 52.89 25.56
N PHE A 879 29.07 52.12 25.97
CA PHE A 879 29.58 51.70 27.30
C PHE A 879 29.86 52.79 28.38
N THR A 880 29.86 52.42 29.69
CA THR A 880 31.10 52.13 30.48
C THR A 880 30.92 51.79 31.99
N LEU A 881 31.75 50.83 32.47
CA LEU A 881 32.51 50.70 33.75
C LEU A 881 31.87 50.61 35.18
N GLN A 882 32.29 49.55 35.91
CA GLN A 882 32.73 49.43 37.34
C GLN A 882 31.86 49.98 38.51
N HIS A 883 31.78 49.37 39.71
CA HIS A 883 32.87 48.81 40.56
C HIS A 883 32.37 47.74 41.58
N VAL A 884 33.30 47.13 42.35
CA VAL A 884 33.11 46.05 43.37
C VAL A 884 33.47 46.57 44.79
N PRO A 885 32.76 46.16 45.89
CA PRO A 885 33.38 45.28 46.91
C PRO A 885 32.45 44.30 47.67
N ASP A 886 32.73 43.00 47.49
CA ASP A 886 32.95 41.93 48.50
C ASP A 886 32.90 42.24 50.02
N TYR A 887 32.17 41.44 50.84
CA TYR A 887 32.64 40.72 52.06
C TYR A 887 31.53 40.02 52.91
N ARG A 888 31.83 38.78 53.37
CA ARG A 888 31.39 38.03 54.60
C ARG A 888 29.91 37.98 55.07
N GLN A 889 29.28 36.92 55.60
CA GLN A 889 29.59 35.69 56.40
C GLN A 889 28.90 35.74 57.80
N ASN A 890 28.05 34.74 58.09
CA ASN A 890 27.57 34.26 59.42
C ASN A 890 26.67 35.16 60.32
N VAL A 891 25.54 34.62 60.79
CA VAL A 891 25.26 34.17 62.20
C VAL A 891 23.76 33.85 62.40
N TYR A 892 23.52 32.85 63.24
CA TYR A 892 22.35 31.98 63.42
C TYR A 892 21.44 32.41 64.62
N ILE A 893 20.10 32.29 64.52
CA ILE A 893 19.05 32.16 65.58
C ILE A 893 18.94 33.21 66.75
N PRO A 894 17.95 33.18 67.69
CA PRO A 894 16.66 32.44 67.79
C PRO A 894 15.37 33.24 68.20
N GLY A 895 14.18 32.75 67.78
CA GLY A 895 12.91 32.71 68.56
C GLY A 895 12.22 34.01 69.05
N SER A 896 11.08 33.99 69.79
CA SER A 896 9.95 33.03 69.82
C SER A 896 8.80 33.44 70.79
N THR A 897 7.57 33.63 70.30
CA THR A 897 6.27 33.63 71.04
C THR A 897 5.16 33.25 70.04
N ALA A 898 4.31 32.23 70.24
CA ALA A 898 3.22 32.06 71.24
C ALA A 898 2.07 33.09 71.04
N THR A 899 0.77 32.73 70.94
CA THR A 899 0.03 31.44 70.99
C THR A 899 -1.32 31.61 70.24
N LEU A 900 -2.08 30.58 69.80
CA LEU A 900 -3.01 29.77 70.63
C LEU A 900 -3.66 28.61 69.84
N THR A 901 -3.78 27.42 70.48
CA THR A 901 -4.84 26.37 70.40
C THR A 901 -5.36 25.81 69.05
N SER A 902 -5.62 24.50 68.89
CA SER A 902 -5.37 23.32 69.76
C SER A 902 -5.70 21.97 69.07
N ASN A 903 -4.86 20.95 69.31
CA ASN A 903 -5.14 19.52 69.60
C ASN A 903 -6.04 18.65 68.65
N GLN A 904 -5.81 17.33 68.46
CA GLN A 904 -4.76 16.43 68.98
C GLN A 904 -4.54 15.14 68.14
N GLN A 905 -3.26 14.74 68.03
CA GLN A 905 -2.60 13.40 68.06
C GLN A 905 -3.33 12.12 67.56
N GLN A 906 -2.73 11.23 66.71
CA GLN A 906 -1.51 10.36 66.84
C GLN A 906 -1.68 9.13 67.78
N PRO A 907 -1.00 7.96 67.55
CA PRO A 907 0.46 7.82 67.48
C PRO A 907 1.06 6.75 66.52
N GLN A 908 2.34 6.41 66.72
CA GLN A 908 3.19 5.43 65.99
C GLN A 908 3.51 4.20 66.88
N GLN A 909 3.93 3.05 66.30
CA GLN A 909 5.23 2.36 66.54
C GLN A 909 5.27 0.85 66.14
N ALA A 910 6.49 0.32 66.04
CA ALA A 910 6.99 -0.84 65.31
C ALA A 910 6.69 -2.28 65.84
N LEU A 911 6.81 -3.28 64.93
CA LEU A 911 7.41 -4.65 65.03
C LEU A 911 7.11 -5.57 66.25
N PRO A 912 7.16 -6.92 66.15
CA PRO A 912 7.01 -7.88 65.01
C PRO A 912 6.02 -9.03 65.44
N PRO A 913 6.12 -10.37 65.16
CA PRO A 913 6.83 -11.17 64.15
C PRO A 913 5.87 -12.08 63.29
N PRO A 914 5.77 -13.47 63.29
CA PRO A 914 5.35 -14.20 62.07
C PRO A 914 4.38 -15.42 62.24
N GLN A 915 4.28 -16.24 61.17
CA GLN A 915 3.92 -17.69 61.10
C GLN A 915 2.45 -18.21 61.16
N ALA A 916 2.14 -19.04 60.14
CA ALA A 916 1.46 -20.35 60.18
C ALA A 916 -0.07 -20.53 60.38
N ALA A 917 -0.77 -20.68 59.24
CA ALA A 917 -1.49 -21.89 58.81
C ALA A 917 -2.76 -22.42 59.54
N ILE A 918 -3.38 -23.46 58.93
CA ILE A 918 -4.59 -24.23 59.33
C ILE A 918 -5.90 -23.42 59.18
N ALA A 919 -6.80 -23.58 58.19
CA ALA A 919 -7.33 -24.71 57.40
C ALA A 919 -8.47 -25.52 58.07
N ALA A 920 -9.71 -25.41 57.57
CA ALA A 920 -10.80 -26.38 57.73
C ALA A 920 -12.07 -26.05 56.88
N ALA A 921 -12.98 -27.03 56.78
CA ALA A 921 -14.42 -26.92 56.47
C ALA A 921 -14.87 -26.60 55.02
N ALA A 922 -15.22 -27.67 54.30
CA ALA A 922 -15.93 -27.66 53.01
C ALA A 922 -17.44 -27.36 53.14
N ALA A 923 -18.04 -26.81 52.07
CA ALA A 923 -19.29 -27.31 51.45
C ALA A 923 -19.58 -26.57 50.12
N GLN A 924 -20.07 -27.27 49.09
CA GLN A 924 -20.73 -26.63 47.94
C GLN A 924 -22.18 -26.29 48.27
N PRO A 925 -22.77 -25.30 47.57
CA PRO A 925 -23.82 -25.66 46.61
C PRO A 925 -23.76 -24.90 45.27
N GLU A 926 -24.40 -25.47 44.23
CA GLU A 926 -24.56 -24.93 42.88
C GLU A 926 -25.95 -25.37 42.31
N PRO A 927 -26.49 -24.79 41.21
CA PRO A 927 -26.14 -23.54 40.52
C PRO A 927 -27.20 -22.42 40.76
N PRO A 928 -28.23 -22.08 39.92
CA PRO A 928 -28.69 -22.58 38.61
C PRO A 928 -28.82 -21.54 37.46
N LYS A 929 -28.49 -21.97 36.23
CA LYS A 929 -29.10 -21.58 34.92
C LYS A 929 -29.01 -20.13 34.37
N ALA A 930 -28.40 -20.03 33.19
CA ALA A 930 -28.92 -19.21 32.07
C ALA A 930 -29.98 -20.00 31.27
N ALA A 931 -30.76 -19.35 30.40
CA ALA A 931 -31.82 -20.02 29.61
C ALA A 931 -32.21 -19.30 28.30
N GLN A 932 -32.43 -20.08 27.23
CA GLN A 932 -33.11 -19.79 25.95
C GLN A 932 -33.26 -21.17 25.21
N THR A 933 -34.23 -21.51 24.36
CA THR A 933 -35.67 -21.19 24.19
C THR A 933 -36.32 -22.35 23.34
N PRO A 934 -37.64 -22.43 23.08
CA PRO A 934 -38.33 -23.65 22.59
C PRO A 934 -38.40 -23.75 21.04
N ALA A 935 -38.89 -24.81 20.38
CA ALA A 935 -40.30 -25.28 20.28
C ALA A 935 -40.34 -26.66 19.54
N SER A 936 -41.42 -27.45 19.36
CA SER A 936 -42.77 -27.64 19.90
C SER A 936 -43.45 -28.73 19.03
N LYS A 937 -43.95 -29.86 19.60
CA LYS A 937 -45.06 -30.72 19.06
C LYS A 937 -44.84 -31.35 17.63
N LYS A 938 -45.29 -32.57 17.28
CA LYS A 938 -46.43 -33.38 17.77
C LYS A 938 -46.33 -34.85 17.27
N LYS A 939 -46.66 -35.83 18.13
CA LYS A 939 -47.26 -37.16 17.86
C LYS A 939 -46.71 -38.12 16.76
N SER A 940 -46.24 -39.29 17.27
CA SER A 940 -46.82 -40.64 17.04
C SER A 940 -46.34 -41.55 15.88
N THR A 941 -45.79 -42.73 16.28
CA THR A 941 -45.76 -44.03 15.56
C THR A 941 -44.97 -44.11 14.25
N LYS A 942 -44.34 -45.24 13.83
CA LYS A 942 -44.47 -46.66 14.23
C LYS A 942 -43.21 -47.48 13.83
N LYS A 943 -42.87 -48.52 14.62
CA LYS A 943 -42.23 -49.82 14.27
C LYS A 943 -40.94 -49.93 13.42
N ASP A 944 -40.01 -50.72 13.97
CA ASP A 944 -39.27 -51.86 13.38
C ASP A 944 -38.54 -51.76 12.02
N LYS A 945 -37.22 -51.99 12.10
CA LYS A 945 -36.39 -52.84 11.20
C LYS A 945 -36.52 -52.65 9.67
N LYS A 946 -35.43 -52.16 9.07
CA LYS A 946 -34.34 -53.08 8.69
C LYS A 946 -32.98 -52.41 8.80
#